data_AF-A0A7W1IAU7-F1
#
_entry.id   AF-A0A7W1IAU7-F1
#
_cell.length_a   1.000
_cell.length_b   1.000
_cell.length_c   1.000
_cell.angle_alpha   90.00
_cell.angle_beta   90.00
_cell.angle_gamma   90.00
#
_symmetry.space_group_name_H-M   'P 1'
#
loop_
_entity.id
_entity.type
_entity.pdbx_description
1 polymer ?
#
loop_
_entity_poly.entity_id
_entity_poly.type
_entity_poly.pdbx_seq_one_letter_code
_entity_poly.pdbx_strand_id
1 'polypeptide(L)'
;MTVPAGEMPFLDHLEELRWRILRSLGAVVAGFGIGLWAVQKFQLVNLLKEPIAPYLMGGKLVVTSPTEPVLIVFKLGFIVGLVLASPVILWQTWAFLAPALYAREKKALVPALFAGLVLFLTGAFVAYEFVVPRALKVLFSFQTEAIAPFITYDNYFGFVMQVVLALGVSFELPLVMIILAWLDVISPGDLQRFRRYAVVLAFIGGAVLSPGTELVSMLMMTIPLLLLYEVGFAGTVLVHRRRRRRSAIATLAIVGLGLCPRGAEAQVPTRRPPVQQDTTRGRLDSLRTRRDSLRARGDSSSNAQPLDTATARRLGLPTGPSRSFAAPDSVVQSLLQRRGYQATRYRADSATLFAEDQRILLQGKALTERQGSTLEADNISYLRSSCILDASGEPHLFDRGQVLVGRGIRYDTCRRRGVISDALTNFTEGSTVWFLRGNVAQDSSSSRIYAGSSEITSCDLPTPHYHFSARSVKWVSHSMLVARPVVLYLRDVPILWLPFIFQDTRPGRRSGILIPQFGFNDLVRPNRSYNRQITNIGYYWAPNDYWDVAFRLDWYSNRYVQYGASTQYRWLNRFVDGSIGFSEQHQAGGGSSTVLRWDHRQNFNLSTSLNFSLNYASNTAIVRDNAIDPLLNTQQITSSLNFSKRYGWGTVTLGGNRRQSLSDRSVQQLFPSLTVSPAPIALGSDITWSPGLSFTNNTSSNLPQPGIVRILPGGALDTLTETGNSRATALNFDTPLRLGSFNWQNSVQVTDEITNGRDSVTFRVPDETTVDPADSIVVVRSFPGRFQSGIDWDTGINLPILFRGSWKVQPSVGIANATSGPFAIRNRNTNGGFVRQGKRFQFGATASPTFFGFFPGFGPLSRIRHSVSPVISFNLAPAASVPEAYARALAGPGQPVELRSDPTQSLSLGLSQVFEGKVRASKGDTVEANTRKFRLLSINTSQLSYDFEQAKKPGRTGWVTPSITNSFLSDLLPGFNLSLTHDLWRGEVGSDTASFDPFLTSVSASFAVSGGTVCAVASVVGLCHRNGARRPGQGERVPASYVADAGRRRPGSFYSTDQLPLNRSGRSFTANFNYSLSRSREISGQTPGPDRQNLGFSTGFSPTPFWSLSWSAQYNITDSKFESQVVRLERDLHEWRAGFNFVRNANGNFAFYFSIYLTDLPDLKFDYNQSTFEQ
;
A
#
# COMPACT_ATOMS: atom_id res chain seq x y z
N MET A 1 -26.21 45.02 18.67
CA MET A 1 -26.43 44.78 17.22
C MET A 1 -27.70 43.98 17.03
N THR A 2 -28.72 44.58 16.42
CA THR A 2 -29.85 43.86 15.83
C THR A 2 -29.45 43.42 14.43
N VAL A 3 -29.46 42.10 14.17
CA VAL A 3 -29.23 41.54 12.82
C VAL A 3 -30.60 41.46 12.11
N PRO A 4 -30.70 41.81 10.82
CA PRO A 4 -31.97 41.83 10.10
C PRO A 4 -32.57 40.42 9.93
N ALA A 5 -33.89 40.33 9.86
CA ALA A 5 -34.60 39.09 9.59
C ALA A 5 -34.42 38.68 8.12
N GLY A 6 -33.53 37.71 7.86
CA GLY A 6 -33.32 37.15 6.53
C GLY A 6 -32.21 36.09 6.46
N GLU A 7 -31.11 36.28 7.19
CA GLU A 7 -29.94 35.41 7.10
C GLU A 7 -29.68 34.65 8.40
N MET A 8 -29.66 33.32 8.32
CA MET A 8 -29.28 32.45 9.43
C MET A 8 -27.77 32.25 9.44
N PRO A 9 -27.07 32.45 10.58
CA PRO A 9 -25.65 32.14 10.69
C PRO A 9 -25.35 30.67 10.32
N PHE A 10 -24.24 30.41 9.62
CA PHE A 10 -23.82 29.07 9.18
C PHE A 10 -23.83 28.00 10.29
N LEU A 11 -23.56 28.37 11.54
CA LEU A 11 -23.60 27.46 12.69
C LEU A 11 -25.03 27.10 13.12
N ASP A 12 -25.98 28.01 12.99
CA ASP A 12 -27.40 27.74 13.25
C ASP A 12 -28.00 26.86 12.14
N HIS A 13 -27.55 27.07 10.90
CA HIS A 13 -27.87 26.18 9.78
C HIS A 13 -27.37 24.73 10.01
N LEU A 14 -26.21 24.54 10.67
CA LEU A 14 -25.72 23.20 11.04
C LEU A 14 -26.48 22.56 12.23
N GLU A 15 -26.92 23.33 13.22
CA GLU A 15 -27.77 22.79 14.30
C GLU A 15 -29.20 22.50 13.78
N GLU A 16 -29.69 23.29 12.82
CA GLU A 16 -30.91 23.02 12.06
C GLU A 16 -30.79 21.73 11.23
N LEU A 17 -29.68 21.52 10.52
CA LEU A 17 -29.39 20.27 9.80
C LEU A 17 -29.46 19.06 10.76
N ARG A 18 -28.85 19.16 11.94
CA ARG A 18 -28.88 18.10 12.97
C ARG A 18 -30.31 17.75 13.38
N TRP A 19 -31.15 18.75 13.69
CA TRP A 19 -32.55 18.50 14.08
C TRP A 19 -33.39 17.92 12.95
N ARG A 20 -33.10 18.28 11.71
CA ARG A 20 -33.77 17.74 10.51
C ARG A 20 -33.36 16.30 10.26
N ILE A 21 -32.07 15.97 10.35
CA ILE A 21 -31.56 14.59 10.32
C ILE A 21 -32.19 13.75 11.43
N LEU A 22 -32.27 14.25 12.67
CA LEU A 22 -32.90 13.52 13.78
C LEU A 22 -34.40 13.26 13.55
N ARG A 23 -35.14 14.22 12.96
CA ARG A 23 -36.55 14.03 12.59
C ARG A 23 -36.71 13.07 11.42
N SER A 24 -35.85 13.11 10.42
CA SER A 24 -35.81 12.14 9.32
C SER A 24 -35.48 10.73 9.84
N LEU A 25 -34.53 10.60 10.76
CA LEU A 25 -34.18 9.33 11.40
C LEU A 25 -35.34 8.79 12.24
N GLY A 26 -36.01 9.65 13.03
CA GLY A 26 -37.23 9.29 13.74
C GLY A 26 -38.35 8.83 12.79
N ALA A 27 -38.50 9.48 11.64
CA ALA A 27 -39.43 9.07 10.59
C ALA A 27 -39.05 7.71 9.96
N VAL A 28 -37.77 7.42 9.75
CA VAL A 28 -37.30 6.09 9.28
C VAL A 28 -37.57 5.01 10.33
N VAL A 29 -37.35 5.28 11.62
CA VAL A 29 -37.62 4.30 12.69
C VAL A 29 -39.11 4.04 12.86
N ALA A 30 -39.94 5.10 12.86
CA ALA A 30 -41.41 4.95 12.89
C ALA A 30 -41.92 4.26 11.62
N GLY A 31 -41.41 4.66 10.45
CA GLY A 31 -41.70 4.04 9.16
C GLY A 31 -41.34 2.56 9.14
N PHE A 32 -40.17 2.17 9.66
CA PHE A 32 -39.76 0.78 9.80
C PHE A 32 -40.72 -0.04 10.68
N GLY A 33 -41.16 0.52 11.81
CA GLY A 33 -42.19 -0.12 12.65
C GLY A 33 -43.52 -0.33 11.91
N ILE A 34 -43.99 0.69 11.19
CA ILE A 34 -45.21 0.60 10.35
C ILE A 34 -45.00 -0.38 9.17
N GLY A 35 -43.79 -0.41 8.59
CA GLY A 35 -43.41 -1.31 7.50
C GLY A 35 -43.38 -2.78 7.93
N LEU A 36 -42.84 -3.08 9.11
CA LEU A 36 -42.90 -4.43 9.70
C LEU A 36 -44.35 -4.86 9.95
N TRP A 37 -45.17 -3.97 10.51
CA TRP A 37 -46.60 -4.22 10.71
C TRP A 37 -47.32 -4.47 9.38
N ALA A 38 -47.06 -3.66 8.35
CA ALA A 38 -47.66 -3.82 7.03
C ALA A 38 -47.25 -5.13 6.35
N VAL A 39 -45.95 -5.49 6.40
CA VAL A 39 -45.42 -6.73 5.83
C VAL A 39 -46.08 -7.96 6.45
N GLN A 40 -46.29 -7.97 7.77
CA GLN A 40 -46.99 -9.05 8.45
C GLN A 40 -48.50 -9.04 8.17
N LYS A 41 -49.15 -7.87 8.23
CA LYS A 41 -50.62 -7.76 8.15
C LYS A 41 -51.17 -7.99 6.74
N PHE A 42 -50.48 -7.50 5.71
CA PHE A 42 -50.86 -7.64 4.30
C PHE A 42 -50.12 -8.78 3.57
N GLN A 43 -49.33 -9.59 4.29
CA GLN A 43 -48.57 -10.71 3.74
C GLN A 43 -47.74 -10.37 2.49
N LEU A 44 -47.04 -9.22 2.47
CA LEU A 44 -46.27 -8.77 1.29
C LEU A 44 -45.25 -9.79 0.80
N VAL A 45 -44.77 -10.67 1.68
CA VAL A 45 -43.87 -11.79 1.34
C VAL A 45 -44.54 -12.82 0.40
N ASN A 46 -45.85 -13.06 0.57
CA ASN A 46 -46.62 -13.96 -0.31
C ASN A 46 -46.90 -13.29 -1.65
N LEU A 47 -47.27 -12.01 -1.66
CA LEU A 47 -47.43 -11.21 -2.87
C LEU A 47 -46.13 -11.25 -3.70
N LEU A 48 -45.00 -10.83 -3.10
CA LEU A 48 -43.70 -10.82 -3.77
C LEU A 48 -43.19 -12.20 -4.24
N LYS A 49 -43.80 -13.31 -3.81
CA LYS A 49 -43.49 -14.68 -4.26
C LYS A 49 -44.28 -15.09 -5.51
N GLU A 50 -45.41 -14.47 -5.79
CA GLU A 50 -46.31 -14.85 -6.88
C GLU A 50 -45.62 -14.94 -8.26
N PRO A 51 -44.75 -14.01 -8.68
CA PRO A 51 -44.14 -14.04 -10.02
C PRO A 51 -43.23 -15.24 -10.31
N ILE A 52 -42.66 -15.89 -9.29
CA ILE A 52 -41.79 -17.07 -9.47
C ILE A 52 -42.53 -18.39 -9.27
N ALA A 53 -43.72 -18.38 -8.67
CA ALA A 53 -44.47 -19.59 -8.36
C ALA A 53 -44.66 -20.57 -9.56
N PRO A 54 -44.88 -20.12 -10.82
CA PRO A 54 -45.01 -21.01 -11.97
C PRO A 54 -43.74 -21.79 -12.35
N TYR A 55 -42.56 -21.35 -11.91
CA TYR A 55 -41.26 -21.91 -12.31
C TYR A 55 -40.61 -22.78 -11.21
N LEU A 56 -41.28 -22.99 -10.08
CA LEU A 56 -40.75 -23.74 -8.93
C LEU A 56 -41.35 -25.15 -8.86
N MET A 57 -40.49 -26.17 -8.88
CA MET A 57 -40.89 -27.55 -8.58
C MET A 57 -41.51 -27.63 -7.17
N GLY A 58 -42.82 -27.90 -7.09
CA GLY A 58 -43.57 -27.94 -5.83
C GLY A 58 -43.89 -26.57 -5.20
N GLY A 59 -43.67 -25.46 -5.91
CA GLY A 59 -44.13 -24.12 -5.48
C GLY A 59 -43.47 -23.56 -4.21
N LYS A 60 -42.33 -24.12 -3.76
CA LYS A 60 -41.62 -23.71 -2.53
C LYS A 60 -40.20 -23.26 -2.85
N LEU A 61 -39.78 -22.16 -2.24
CA LEU A 61 -38.41 -21.66 -2.27
C LEU A 61 -37.59 -22.36 -1.17
N VAL A 62 -36.31 -22.63 -1.42
CA VAL A 62 -35.45 -23.31 -0.44
C VAL A 62 -34.87 -22.30 0.54
N VAL A 63 -34.85 -22.66 1.83
CA VAL A 63 -34.24 -21.88 2.91
C VAL A 63 -32.94 -22.56 3.31
N THR A 64 -31.81 -21.87 3.19
CA THR A 64 -30.48 -22.43 3.50
C THR A 64 -30.03 -22.20 4.95
N SER A 65 -30.70 -21.31 5.68
CA SER A 65 -30.44 -21.03 7.09
C SER A 65 -31.71 -20.59 7.83
N PRO A 66 -31.88 -20.93 9.13
CA PRO A 66 -33.10 -20.60 9.87
C PRO A 66 -33.32 -19.10 10.08
N THR A 67 -32.30 -18.26 9.86
CA THR A 67 -32.38 -16.80 9.99
C THR A 67 -32.86 -16.09 8.72
N GLU A 68 -32.81 -16.73 7.53
CA GLU A 68 -33.20 -16.12 6.25
C GLU A 68 -34.63 -15.53 6.25
N PRO A 69 -35.69 -16.27 6.65
CA PRO A 69 -37.05 -15.72 6.62
C PRO A 69 -37.22 -14.50 7.53
N VAL A 70 -36.57 -14.53 8.70
CA VAL A 70 -36.60 -13.43 9.67
C VAL A 70 -35.90 -12.19 9.10
N LEU A 71 -34.70 -12.37 8.52
CA LEU A 71 -33.94 -11.28 7.91
C LEU A 71 -34.69 -10.66 6.73
N ILE A 72 -35.47 -11.42 5.96
CA ILE A 72 -36.23 -10.90 4.82
C ILE A 72 -37.48 -10.14 5.23
N VAL A 73 -38.16 -10.54 6.30
CA VAL A 73 -39.22 -9.71 6.92
C VAL A 73 -38.64 -8.38 7.40
N PHE A 74 -37.44 -8.38 7.99
CA PHE A 74 -36.76 -7.13 8.37
C PHE A 74 -36.29 -6.28 7.18
N LYS A 75 -35.65 -6.88 6.15
CA LYS A 75 -35.23 -6.17 4.91
C LYS A 75 -36.44 -5.53 4.23
N LEU A 76 -37.53 -6.29 4.05
CA LEU A 76 -38.75 -5.82 3.39
C LEU A 76 -39.45 -4.74 4.22
N GLY A 77 -39.60 -4.95 5.53
CA GLY A 77 -40.19 -3.97 6.44
C GLY A 77 -39.40 -2.66 6.49
N PHE A 78 -38.07 -2.73 6.35
CA PHE A 78 -37.21 -1.56 6.24
C PHE A 78 -37.41 -0.82 4.91
N ILE A 79 -37.47 -1.51 3.78
CA ILE A 79 -37.72 -0.89 2.47
C ILE A 79 -39.11 -0.23 2.44
N VAL A 80 -40.17 -0.96 2.81
CA VAL A 80 -41.54 -0.43 2.89
C VAL A 80 -41.60 0.75 3.86
N GLY A 81 -40.95 0.64 5.02
CA GLY A 81 -40.86 1.71 6.00
C GLY A 81 -40.11 2.96 5.52
N LEU A 82 -39.06 2.79 4.71
CA LEU A 82 -38.31 3.87 4.10
C LEU A 82 -39.14 4.60 3.02
N VAL A 83 -39.94 3.88 2.23
CA VAL A 83 -40.89 4.46 1.28
C VAL A 83 -41.97 5.26 2.01
N LEU A 84 -42.55 4.71 3.09
CA LEU A 84 -43.53 5.42 3.93
C LEU A 84 -42.93 6.62 4.67
N ALA A 85 -41.65 6.57 5.06
CA ALA A 85 -40.94 7.69 5.66
C ALA A 85 -40.53 8.78 4.64
N SER A 86 -40.45 8.43 3.34
CA SER A 86 -39.93 9.31 2.28
C SER A 86 -40.58 10.70 2.22
N PRO A 87 -41.91 10.91 2.42
CA PRO A 87 -42.49 12.25 2.37
C PRO A 87 -42.00 13.13 3.51
N VAL A 88 -41.76 12.55 4.69
CA VAL A 88 -41.22 13.25 5.86
C VAL A 88 -39.73 13.55 5.64
N ILE A 89 -38.95 12.59 5.15
CA ILE A 89 -37.52 12.76 4.83
C ILE A 89 -37.33 13.88 3.80
N LEU A 90 -38.12 13.87 2.71
CA LEU A 90 -38.09 14.90 1.68
C LEU A 90 -38.55 16.25 2.22
N TRP A 91 -39.56 16.30 3.10
CA TRP A 91 -40.00 17.55 3.74
C TRP A 91 -38.93 18.14 4.67
N GLN A 92 -38.23 17.32 5.47
CA GLN A 92 -37.14 17.80 6.34
C GLN A 92 -35.96 18.31 5.51
N THR A 93 -35.56 17.57 4.47
CA THR A 93 -34.50 17.94 3.52
C THR A 93 -34.86 19.20 2.74
N TRP A 94 -36.09 19.33 2.25
CA TRP A 94 -36.55 20.54 1.60
C TRP A 94 -36.54 21.73 2.55
N ALA A 95 -37.12 21.58 3.74
CA ALA A 95 -37.19 22.71 4.66
C ALA A 95 -35.81 23.09 5.25
N PHE A 96 -34.76 22.26 5.09
CA PHE A 96 -33.35 22.64 5.25
C PHE A 96 -32.85 23.55 4.12
N LEU A 97 -33.21 23.24 2.87
CA LEU A 97 -32.87 24.02 1.67
C LEU A 97 -33.70 25.31 1.52
N ALA A 98 -34.90 25.34 2.10
CA ALA A 98 -35.87 26.43 1.98
C ALA A 98 -35.41 27.85 2.42
N PRO A 99 -34.41 28.06 3.32
CA PRO A 99 -33.85 29.38 3.58
C PRO A 99 -33.12 30.00 2.37
N ALA A 100 -32.73 29.20 1.37
CA ALA A 100 -31.94 29.65 0.21
C ALA A 100 -32.76 29.95 -1.06
N LEU A 101 -34.10 29.80 -1.04
CA LEU A 101 -34.98 30.02 -2.19
C LEU A 101 -36.02 31.13 -1.94
N TYR A 102 -36.43 31.82 -3.01
CA TYR A 102 -37.34 32.97 -2.93
C TYR A 102 -38.75 32.58 -2.48
N ALA A 103 -39.45 33.51 -1.84
CA ALA A 103 -40.79 33.27 -1.26
C ALA A 103 -41.86 32.78 -2.26
N ARG A 104 -41.70 33.05 -3.57
CA ARG A 104 -42.58 32.56 -4.63
C ARG A 104 -42.30 31.08 -4.99
N GLU A 105 -41.09 30.60 -4.73
CA GLU A 105 -40.65 29.25 -5.09
C GLU A 105 -41.11 28.22 -4.05
N LYS A 106 -41.15 28.65 -2.77
CA LYS A 106 -41.55 27.84 -1.61
C LYS A 106 -42.96 27.20 -1.71
N LYS A 107 -43.87 27.76 -2.50
CA LYS A 107 -45.24 27.22 -2.69
C LYS A 107 -45.35 26.17 -3.81
N ALA A 108 -44.42 26.13 -4.77
CA ALA A 108 -44.50 25.24 -5.93
C ALA A 108 -43.96 23.83 -5.66
N LEU A 109 -43.10 23.66 -4.65
CA LEU A 109 -42.44 22.38 -4.38
C LEU A 109 -43.31 21.37 -3.61
N VAL A 110 -44.28 21.82 -2.80
CA VAL A 110 -45.12 20.93 -2.00
C VAL A 110 -45.97 19.97 -2.87
N PRO A 111 -46.62 20.42 -3.96
CA PRO A 111 -47.27 19.51 -4.91
C PRO A 111 -46.28 18.56 -5.62
N ALA A 112 -45.05 19.01 -5.88
CA ALA A 112 -44.03 18.20 -6.53
C ALA A 112 -43.57 17.02 -5.65
N LEU A 113 -43.45 17.23 -4.33
CA LEU A 113 -43.12 16.16 -3.39
C LEU A 113 -44.19 15.05 -3.34
N PHE A 114 -45.47 15.41 -3.45
CA PHE A 114 -46.55 14.42 -3.54
C PHE A 114 -46.54 13.71 -4.90
N ALA A 115 -46.24 14.42 -5.99
CA ALA A 115 -46.07 13.82 -7.31
C ALA A 115 -44.91 12.82 -7.38
N GLY A 116 -43.80 13.08 -6.67
CA GLY A 116 -42.67 12.14 -6.55
C GLY A 116 -43.08 10.83 -5.89
N LEU A 117 -43.75 10.89 -4.73
CA LEU A 117 -44.27 9.67 -4.08
C LEU A 117 -45.17 8.85 -5.01
N VAL A 118 -46.05 9.49 -5.78
CA VAL A 118 -46.91 8.81 -6.76
C VAL A 118 -46.09 8.20 -7.90
N LEU A 119 -45.09 8.92 -8.44
CA LEU A 119 -44.18 8.42 -9.47
C LEU A 119 -43.35 7.23 -8.98
N PHE A 120 -42.78 7.29 -7.78
CA PHE A 120 -42.03 6.20 -7.18
C PHE A 120 -42.89 4.94 -7.01
N LEU A 121 -44.11 5.08 -6.47
CA LEU A 121 -45.06 3.97 -6.32
C LEU A 121 -45.49 3.42 -7.70
N THR A 122 -45.66 4.28 -8.71
CA THR A 122 -45.95 3.85 -10.09
C THR A 122 -44.77 3.06 -10.67
N GLY A 123 -43.52 3.50 -10.46
CA GLY A 123 -42.32 2.80 -10.90
C GLY A 123 -42.15 1.44 -10.20
N ALA A 124 -42.41 1.38 -8.89
CA ALA A 124 -42.40 0.13 -8.12
C ALA A 124 -43.47 -0.86 -8.61
N PHE A 125 -44.68 -0.39 -8.91
CA PHE A 125 -45.76 -1.19 -9.49
C PHE A 125 -45.39 -1.72 -10.89
N VAL A 126 -44.87 -0.85 -11.77
CA VAL A 126 -44.41 -1.26 -13.12
C VAL A 126 -43.27 -2.28 -13.04
N ALA A 127 -42.36 -2.14 -12.08
CA ALA A 127 -41.28 -3.10 -11.86
C ALA A 127 -41.81 -4.48 -11.48
N TYR A 128 -42.72 -4.53 -10.51
CA TYR A 128 -43.29 -5.76 -9.98
C TYR A 128 -44.16 -6.49 -11.02
N GLU A 129 -45.07 -5.79 -11.70
CA GLU A 129 -46.00 -6.43 -12.65
C GLU A 129 -45.41 -6.66 -14.05
N PHE A 130 -44.61 -5.71 -14.57
CA PHE A 130 -44.18 -5.78 -15.96
C PHE A 130 -42.76 -6.30 -16.14
N VAL A 131 -41.83 -5.93 -15.25
CA VAL A 131 -40.40 -6.22 -15.42
C VAL A 131 -40.02 -7.56 -14.80
N VAL A 132 -40.38 -7.80 -13.54
CA VAL A 132 -40.00 -9.03 -12.81
C VAL A 132 -40.50 -10.32 -13.49
N PRO A 133 -41.78 -10.46 -13.93
CA PRO A 133 -42.25 -11.69 -14.55
C PRO A 133 -41.61 -11.96 -15.92
N ARG A 134 -41.31 -10.90 -16.68
CA ARG A 134 -40.61 -11.00 -17.97
C ARG A 134 -39.14 -11.38 -17.79
N ALA A 135 -38.45 -10.78 -16.82
CA ALA A 135 -37.08 -11.12 -16.48
C ALA A 135 -36.98 -12.59 -16.02
N LEU A 136 -37.88 -13.06 -15.15
CA LEU A 136 -37.95 -14.47 -14.74
C LEU A 136 -38.19 -15.38 -15.96
N LYS A 137 -39.18 -15.08 -16.82
CA LYS A 137 -39.44 -15.86 -18.04
C LYS A 137 -38.22 -16.00 -18.94
N VAL A 138 -37.42 -14.94 -19.10
CA VAL A 138 -36.16 -14.98 -19.86
C VAL A 138 -35.10 -15.82 -19.14
N LEU A 139 -34.89 -15.62 -17.83
CA LEU A 139 -33.92 -16.38 -17.04
C LEU A 139 -34.19 -17.89 -17.07
N PHE A 140 -35.46 -18.31 -16.94
CA PHE A 140 -35.85 -19.72 -17.05
C PHE A 140 -35.87 -20.26 -18.49
N SER A 141 -35.91 -19.41 -19.52
CA SER A 141 -35.85 -19.87 -20.93
C SER A 141 -34.49 -20.46 -21.33
N PHE A 142 -33.44 -20.22 -20.54
CA PHE A 142 -32.12 -20.84 -20.71
C PHE A 142 -31.97 -22.20 -20.01
N GLN A 143 -32.99 -22.66 -19.29
CA GLN A 143 -32.95 -23.94 -18.60
C GLN A 143 -33.07 -25.11 -19.60
N THR A 144 -32.11 -26.02 -19.60
CA THR A 144 -32.19 -27.29 -20.35
C THR A 144 -32.68 -28.43 -19.45
N GLU A 145 -33.20 -29.51 -20.05
CA GLU A 145 -33.78 -30.65 -19.33
C GLU A 145 -32.82 -31.34 -18.33
N ALA A 146 -31.50 -31.13 -18.49
CA ALA A 146 -30.46 -31.66 -17.61
C ALA A 146 -30.24 -30.83 -16.33
N ILE A 147 -30.88 -29.67 -16.17
CA ILE A 147 -30.60 -28.73 -15.06
C ILE A 147 -31.88 -28.43 -14.27
N ALA A 148 -31.90 -28.84 -13.00
CA ALA A 148 -32.95 -28.49 -12.04
C ALA A 148 -32.59 -27.16 -11.32
N PRO A 149 -33.43 -26.11 -11.38
CA PRO A 149 -33.13 -24.81 -10.79
C PRO A 149 -33.30 -24.82 -9.27
N PHE A 150 -32.19 -24.62 -8.54
CA PHE A 150 -32.17 -24.58 -7.08
C PHE A 150 -32.11 -23.13 -6.57
N ILE A 151 -33.28 -22.54 -6.29
CA ILE A 151 -33.40 -21.11 -5.94
C ILE A 151 -33.66 -20.93 -4.45
N THR A 152 -32.77 -20.18 -3.79
CA THR A 152 -32.85 -19.87 -2.37
C THR A 152 -33.70 -18.62 -2.09
N TYR A 153 -34.22 -18.55 -0.86
CA TYR A 153 -35.10 -17.49 -0.39
C TYR A 153 -34.44 -16.10 -0.51
N ASP A 154 -33.20 -15.92 -0.03
CA ASP A 154 -32.52 -14.60 -0.07
C ASP A 154 -32.19 -14.12 -1.48
N ASN A 155 -31.76 -15.02 -2.38
CA ASN A 155 -31.41 -14.64 -3.75
C ASN A 155 -32.64 -14.14 -4.54
N TYR A 156 -33.79 -14.80 -4.39
CA TYR A 156 -35.00 -14.37 -5.08
C TYR A 156 -35.55 -13.04 -4.53
N PHE A 157 -35.73 -12.94 -3.20
CA PHE A 157 -36.27 -11.73 -2.60
C PHE A 157 -35.31 -10.53 -2.75
N GLY A 158 -33.99 -10.76 -2.68
CA GLY A 158 -32.97 -9.75 -2.98
C GLY A 158 -33.08 -9.22 -4.42
N PHE A 159 -33.21 -10.11 -5.41
CA PHE A 159 -33.43 -9.74 -6.81
C PHE A 159 -34.68 -8.86 -6.99
N VAL A 160 -35.84 -9.30 -6.49
CA VAL A 160 -37.11 -8.55 -6.66
C VAL A 160 -37.03 -7.19 -5.96
N MET A 161 -36.51 -7.13 -4.72
CA MET A 161 -36.33 -5.87 -3.99
C MET A 161 -35.41 -4.89 -4.73
N GLN A 162 -34.30 -5.38 -5.31
CA GLN A 162 -33.36 -4.55 -6.06
C GLN A 162 -34.02 -3.96 -7.31
N VAL A 163 -34.73 -4.76 -8.11
CA VAL A 163 -35.42 -4.28 -9.33
C VAL A 163 -36.53 -3.28 -9.00
N VAL A 164 -37.37 -3.58 -8.00
CA VAL A 164 -38.50 -2.72 -7.60
C VAL A 164 -37.99 -1.37 -7.08
N LEU A 165 -36.96 -1.37 -6.23
CA LEU A 165 -36.38 -0.13 -5.69
C LEU A 165 -35.67 0.68 -6.79
N ALA A 166 -34.89 0.03 -7.65
CA ALA A 166 -34.15 0.70 -8.70
C ALA A 166 -35.05 1.39 -9.73
N LEU A 167 -36.11 0.71 -10.19
CA LEU A 167 -37.05 1.31 -11.13
C LEU A 167 -37.93 2.37 -10.44
N GLY A 168 -38.31 2.16 -9.17
CA GLY A 168 -38.99 3.19 -8.35
C GLY A 168 -38.19 4.49 -8.27
N VAL A 169 -36.89 4.42 -7.94
CA VAL A 169 -35.99 5.59 -7.95
C VAL A 169 -35.85 6.19 -9.35
N SER A 170 -35.81 5.35 -10.39
CA SER A 170 -35.67 5.82 -11.78
C SER A 170 -36.88 6.61 -12.27
N PHE A 171 -38.08 6.31 -11.77
CA PHE A 171 -39.31 7.05 -12.08
C PHE A 171 -39.32 8.49 -11.51
N GLU A 172 -38.36 8.87 -10.67
CA GLU A 172 -38.16 10.26 -10.22
C GLU A 172 -37.41 11.12 -11.25
N LEU A 173 -36.71 10.51 -12.23
CA LEU A 173 -35.94 11.24 -13.25
C LEU A 173 -36.76 12.31 -14.02
N PRO A 174 -38.00 12.03 -14.48
CA PRO A 174 -38.84 13.05 -15.11
C PRO A 174 -39.13 14.24 -14.19
N LEU A 175 -39.42 13.97 -12.90
CA LEU A 175 -39.73 15.00 -11.92
C LEU A 175 -38.52 15.89 -11.65
N VAL A 176 -37.34 15.29 -11.46
CA VAL A 176 -36.08 16.02 -11.24
C VAL A 176 -35.76 16.91 -12.44
N MET A 177 -35.89 16.42 -13.68
CA MET A 177 -35.67 17.24 -14.88
C MET A 177 -36.66 18.41 -14.98
N ILE A 178 -37.94 18.18 -14.67
CA ILE A 178 -38.98 19.23 -14.68
C ILE A 178 -38.70 20.30 -13.61
N ILE A 179 -38.29 19.90 -12.40
CA ILE A 179 -37.93 20.84 -11.32
C ILE A 179 -36.70 21.66 -11.72
N LEU A 180 -35.63 21.03 -12.21
CA LEU A 180 -34.40 21.73 -12.61
C LEU A 180 -34.62 22.69 -13.79
N ALA A 181 -35.48 22.34 -14.74
CA ALA A 181 -35.89 23.24 -15.82
C ALA A 181 -36.84 24.38 -15.38
N TRP A 182 -37.58 24.19 -14.28
CA TRP A 182 -38.40 25.25 -13.68
C TRP A 182 -37.58 26.23 -12.83
N LEU A 183 -36.52 25.73 -12.18
CA LEU A 183 -35.48 26.51 -11.48
C LEU A 183 -34.49 27.20 -12.44
N ASP A 184 -34.65 27.07 -13.77
CA ASP A 184 -33.74 27.61 -14.80
C ASP A 184 -32.28 27.09 -14.73
N VAL A 185 -32.05 25.98 -14.00
CA VAL A 185 -30.72 25.32 -13.90
C VAL A 185 -30.37 24.58 -15.19
N ILE A 186 -31.37 24.12 -15.95
CA ILE A 186 -31.19 23.35 -17.19
C ILE A 186 -32.20 23.83 -18.23
N SER A 187 -31.75 24.22 -19.43
CA SER A 187 -32.66 24.54 -20.52
C SER A 187 -33.04 23.28 -21.35
N PRO A 188 -34.19 23.30 -22.05
CA PRO A 188 -34.52 22.21 -22.99
C PRO A 188 -33.46 22.00 -24.08
N GLY A 189 -32.72 23.05 -24.47
CA GLY A 189 -31.63 22.92 -25.44
C GLY A 189 -30.43 22.13 -24.90
N ASP A 190 -30.15 22.23 -23.60
CA ASP A 190 -29.06 21.51 -22.95
C ASP A 190 -29.39 20.02 -22.83
N LEU A 191 -30.63 19.68 -22.45
CA LEU A 191 -31.11 18.30 -22.48
C LEU A 191 -31.09 17.72 -23.91
N GLN A 192 -31.48 18.49 -24.93
CA GLN A 192 -31.41 18.01 -26.31
C GLN A 192 -29.97 17.67 -26.74
N ARG A 193 -28.98 18.46 -26.32
CA ARG A 193 -27.55 18.15 -26.53
C ARG A 193 -27.08 16.97 -25.69
N PHE A 194 -27.64 16.78 -24.50
CA PHE A 194 -27.28 15.70 -23.57
C PHE A 194 -27.86 14.32 -23.97
N ARG A 195 -28.88 14.25 -24.84
CA ARG A 195 -29.50 13.01 -25.35
C ARG A 195 -28.51 11.86 -25.61
N ARG A 196 -27.41 12.12 -26.32
CA ARG A 196 -26.39 11.09 -26.64
C ARG A 196 -25.70 10.49 -25.41
N TYR A 197 -25.50 11.29 -24.37
CA TYR A 197 -24.94 10.83 -23.09
C TYR A 197 -26.01 10.15 -22.23
N ALA A 198 -27.25 10.65 -22.25
CA ALA A 198 -28.38 10.01 -21.59
C ALA A 198 -28.62 8.58 -22.10
N VAL A 199 -28.44 8.32 -23.40
CA VAL A 199 -28.50 6.96 -23.96
C VAL A 199 -27.43 6.05 -23.36
N VAL A 200 -26.17 6.49 -23.34
CA VAL A 200 -25.07 5.71 -22.74
C VAL A 200 -25.30 5.47 -21.24
N LEU A 201 -25.76 6.48 -20.51
CA LEU A 201 -26.09 6.35 -19.08
C LEU A 201 -27.28 5.42 -18.83
N ALA A 202 -28.27 5.37 -19.72
CA ALA A 202 -29.39 4.43 -19.64
C ALA A 202 -28.93 2.98 -19.89
N PHE A 203 -27.98 2.75 -20.82
CA PHE A 203 -27.36 1.42 -20.99
C PHE A 203 -26.50 1.02 -19.80
N ILE A 204 -25.70 1.93 -19.22
CA ILE A 204 -24.93 1.67 -17.99
C ILE A 204 -25.88 1.34 -16.82
N GLY A 205 -26.93 2.14 -16.65
CA GLY A 205 -28.00 1.86 -15.69
C GLY A 205 -28.64 0.50 -15.93
N GLY A 206 -29.03 0.21 -17.17
CA GLY A 206 -29.58 -1.08 -17.59
C GLY A 206 -28.70 -2.27 -17.21
N ALA A 207 -27.38 -2.17 -17.42
CA ALA A 207 -26.41 -3.21 -17.07
C ALA A 207 -26.18 -3.38 -15.56
N VAL A 208 -26.18 -2.28 -14.79
CA VAL A 208 -26.04 -2.32 -13.32
C VAL A 208 -27.33 -2.84 -12.64
N LEU A 209 -28.49 -2.61 -13.27
CA LEU A 209 -29.80 -2.97 -12.74
C LEU A 209 -30.32 -4.33 -13.26
N SER A 210 -29.76 -4.87 -14.34
CA SER A 210 -30.05 -6.22 -14.81
C SER A 210 -29.34 -7.27 -13.93
N PRO A 211 -30.05 -8.31 -13.44
CA PRO A 211 -29.46 -9.35 -12.58
C PRO A 211 -28.53 -10.32 -13.33
N GLY A 212 -28.60 -10.34 -14.66
CA GLY A 212 -27.75 -11.13 -15.53
C GLY A 212 -27.19 -10.25 -16.64
N THR A 213 -25.97 -10.56 -17.08
CA THR A 213 -25.21 -9.83 -18.11
C THR A 213 -25.75 -9.96 -19.54
N GLU A 214 -26.92 -10.58 -19.69
CA GLU A 214 -27.51 -10.90 -20.99
C GLU A 214 -28.18 -9.69 -21.64
N LEU A 215 -27.93 -9.53 -22.95
CA LEU A 215 -28.36 -8.39 -23.75
C LEU A 215 -29.87 -8.11 -23.64
N VAL A 216 -30.70 -9.15 -23.59
CA VAL A 216 -32.17 -9.03 -23.50
C VAL A 216 -32.60 -8.41 -22.16
N SER A 217 -32.04 -8.87 -21.05
CA SER A 217 -32.36 -8.35 -19.71
C SER A 217 -31.87 -6.91 -19.52
N MET A 218 -30.68 -6.61 -20.04
CA MET A 218 -30.13 -5.24 -20.08
C MET A 218 -31.01 -4.30 -20.92
N LEU A 219 -31.47 -4.72 -22.10
CA LEU A 219 -32.37 -3.93 -22.95
C LEU A 219 -33.75 -3.71 -22.29
N MET A 220 -34.31 -4.74 -21.64
CA MET A 220 -35.58 -4.61 -20.90
C MET A 220 -35.52 -3.56 -19.78
N MET A 221 -34.37 -3.36 -19.14
CA MET A 221 -34.15 -2.29 -18.16
C MET A 221 -33.83 -0.94 -18.80
N THR A 222 -33.10 -0.93 -19.92
CA THR A 222 -32.67 0.29 -20.63
C THR A 222 -33.85 1.03 -21.28
N ILE A 223 -34.79 0.31 -21.89
CA ILE A 223 -35.92 0.91 -22.62
C ILE A 223 -36.82 1.79 -21.72
N PRO A 224 -37.26 1.36 -20.53
CA PRO A 224 -37.97 2.22 -19.56
C PRO A 224 -37.19 3.48 -19.18
N LEU A 225 -35.87 3.38 -18.95
CA LEU A 225 -35.02 4.52 -18.59
C LEU A 225 -34.96 5.58 -19.70
N LEU A 226 -34.84 5.15 -20.96
CA LEU A 226 -34.90 6.02 -22.13
C LEU A 226 -36.27 6.71 -22.27
N LEU A 227 -37.35 5.96 -22.05
CA LEU A 227 -38.71 6.50 -22.12
C LEU A 227 -38.95 7.56 -21.03
N LEU A 228 -38.51 7.31 -19.80
CA LEU A 228 -38.56 8.28 -18.70
C LEU A 228 -37.75 9.55 -19.01
N TYR A 229 -36.59 9.41 -19.66
CA TYR A 229 -35.79 10.54 -20.11
C TYR A 229 -36.55 11.42 -21.13
N GLU A 230 -37.18 10.81 -22.14
CA GLU A 230 -38.00 11.52 -23.13
C GLU A 230 -39.24 12.18 -22.53
N VAL A 231 -39.92 11.52 -21.58
CA VAL A 231 -41.07 12.09 -20.85
C VAL A 231 -40.65 13.31 -20.03
N GLY A 232 -39.51 13.24 -19.32
CA GLY A 232 -38.95 14.39 -18.60
C GLY A 232 -38.59 15.54 -19.54
N PHE A 233 -37.92 15.25 -20.66
CA PHE A 233 -37.61 16.23 -21.71
C PHE A 233 -38.87 16.95 -22.21
N ALA A 234 -39.93 16.20 -22.58
CA ALA A 234 -41.20 16.77 -23.02
C ALA A 234 -41.84 17.67 -21.93
N GLY A 235 -41.75 17.26 -20.67
CA GLY A 235 -42.14 18.07 -19.52
C GLY A 235 -41.40 19.41 -19.42
N THR A 236 -40.07 19.43 -19.61
CA THR A 236 -39.28 20.67 -19.59
C THR A 236 -39.69 21.64 -20.70
N VAL A 237 -39.97 21.13 -21.90
CA VAL A 237 -40.43 21.94 -23.06
C VAL A 237 -41.79 22.56 -22.76
N LEU A 238 -42.72 21.83 -22.14
CA LEU A 238 -44.05 22.33 -21.76
C LEU A 238 -43.95 23.46 -20.71
N VAL A 239 -43.10 23.31 -19.70
CA VAL A 239 -42.86 24.33 -18.67
C VAL A 239 -42.26 25.59 -19.29
N HIS A 240 -41.21 25.46 -20.12
CA HIS A 240 -40.53 26.60 -20.73
C HIS A 240 -41.44 27.36 -21.72
N ARG A 241 -42.28 26.65 -22.50
CA ARG A 241 -43.31 27.25 -23.37
C ARG A 241 -44.37 28.03 -22.57
N ARG A 242 -44.83 27.51 -21.42
CA ARG A 242 -45.79 28.21 -20.53
C ARG A 242 -45.17 29.46 -19.88
N ARG A 243 -43.86 29.46 -19.57
CA ARG A 243 -43.15 30.63 -19.00
C ARG A 243 -43.02 31.77 -20.01
N ARG A 244 -42.57 31.50 -21.26
CA ARG A 244 -42.41 32.54 -22.30
C ARG A 244 -43.72 33.31 -22.61
N ARG A 245 -44.88 32.65 -22.58
CA ARG A 245 -46.19 33.31 -22.74
C ARG A 245 -46.57 34.26 -21.59
N ARG A 246 -45.98 34.10 -20.39
CA ARG A 246 -46.23 35.00 -19.24
C ARG A 246 -45.29 36.20 -19.22
N SER A 247 -44.03 36.02 -19.62
CA SER A 247 -43.06 37.13 -19.69
C SER A 247 -43.45 38.19 -20.72
N ALA A 248 -44.08 37.80 -21.84
CA ALA A 248 -44.57 38.73 -22.86
C ALA A 248 -45.66 39.71 -22.36
N ILE A 249 -46.38 39.36 -21.29
CA ILE A 249 -47.43 40.21 -20.70
C ILE A 249 -46.83 41.20 -19.68
N ALA A 250 -45.69 40.86 -19.05
CA ALA A 250 -45.06 41.69 -18.04
C ALA A 250 -44.32 42.91 -18.61
N THR A 251 -43.72 42.80 -19.81
CA THR A 251 -42.97 43.90 -20.44
C THR A 251 -43.86 45.10 -20.82
N LEU A 252 -45.15 44.86 -21.09
CA LEU A 252 -46.14 45.92 -21.35
C LEU A 252 -46.49 46.76 -20.11
N ALA A 253 -46.25 46.27 -18.89
CA ALA A 253 -46.61 46.96 -17.66
C ALA A 253 -45.50 47.88 -17.11
N ILE A 254 -44.23 47.69 -17.54
CA ILE A 254 -43.06 48.34 -16.92
C ILE A 254 -42.78 49.73 -17.53
N VAL A 255 -43.37 50.07 -18.68
CA VAL A 255 -43.30 51.42 -19.28
C VAL A 255 -44.16 52.45 -18.52
N GLY A 256 -45.09 52.00 -17.65
CA GLY A 256 -46.16 52.86 -17.14
C GLY A 256 -45.89 53.71 -15.90
N LEU A 257 -44.95 53.37 -15.02
CA LEU A 257 -44.82 54.01 -13.70
C LEU A 257 -43.37 54.18 -13.22
N GLY A 258 -42.77 55.32 -13.56
CA GLY A 258 -41.69 55.91 -12.78
C GLY A 258 -42.04 57.35 -12.42
N LEU A 259 -42.36 57.63 -11.15
CA LEU A 259 -42.48 58.99 -10.60
C LEU A 259 -42.41 58.99 -9.05
N CYS A 260 -41.47 59.79 -8.52
CA CYS A 260 -41.36 60.34 -7.15
C CYS A 260 -40.94 59.46 -5.92
N PRO A 261 -40.04 59.97 -5.03
CA PRO A 261 -39.59 59.33 -3.78
C PRO A 261 -39.93 60.12 -2.47
N ARG A 262 -39.69 59.49 -1.29
CA ARG A 262 -39.54 59.95 0.13
C ARG A 262 -40.11 58.85 1.06
N GLY A 263 -39.83 58.71 2.37
CA GLY A 263 -39.03 59.47 3.37
C GLY A 263 -38.78 58.60 4.63
N ALA A 264 -38.46 59.19 5.79
CA ALA A 264 -37.75 58.52 6.91
C ALA A 264 -38.56 58.19 8.21
N GLU A 265 -37.91 57.40 9.09
CA GLU A 265 -37.97 57.31 10.59
C GLU A 265 -39.22 56.88 11.42
N ALA A 266 -38.97 56.06 12.48
CA ALA A 266 -39.39 56.22 13.92
C ALA A 266 -39.85 54.95 14.73
N GLN A 267 -39.09 54.63 15.81
CA GLN A 267 -39.40 54.15 17.19
C GLN A 267 -40.58 53.17 17.58
N VAL A 268 -40.25 51.96 18.14
CA VAL A 268 -40.44 51.43 19.58
C VAL A 268 -41.87 51.44 20.25
N PRO A 269 -42.37 50.55 21.21
CA PRO A 269 -41.79 49.47 22.10
C PRO A 269 -42.63 48.14 22.44
N THR A 270 -42.13 47.31 23.40
CA THR A 270 -42.78 46.48 24.49
C THR A 270 -43.31 45.00 24.43
N ARG A 271 -42.82 44.22 25.44
CA ARG A 271 -43.39 43.12 26.30
C ARG A 271 -43.54 41.63 25.85
N ARG A 272 -43.37 40.74 26.84
CA ARG A 272 -43.62 39.27 26.91
C ARG A 272 -44.05 38.87 28.34
N PRO A 273 -44.79 37.76 28.53
CA PRO A 273 -44.78 36.93 29.75
C PRO A 273 -44.43 35.42 29.49
N PRO A 274 -44.28 34.56 30.54
CA PRO A 274 -43.57 33.27 30.46
C PRO A 274 -44.35 32.00 30.91
N VAL A 275 -43.76 30.81 30.72
CA VAL A 275 -44.13 29.49 31.34
C VAL A 275 -42.81 28.69 31.48
N GLN A 276 -42.26 28.34 32.65
CA GLN A 276 -42.63 27.41 33.73
C GLN A 276 -42.19 25.93 33.50
N GLN A 277 -41.65 25.29 34.55
CA GLN A 277 -40.98 23.98 34.55
C GLN A 277 -41.67 22.98 35.49
N ASP A 278 -41.55 21.68 35.23
CA ASP A 278 -41.54 20.60 36.24
C ASP A 278 -40.70 19.41 35.70
N THR A 279 -39.60 18.97 36.34
CA THR A 279 -39.46 18.01 37.46
C THR A 279 -40.17 16.65 37.24
N THR A 280 -39.54 15.46 37.32
CA THR A 280 -38.86 14.86 38.50
C THR A 280 -38.07 13.56 38.19
N ARG A 281 -37.11 13.19 39.08
CA ARG A 281 -36.71 11.84 39.66
C ARG A 281 -36.72 10.59 38.74
N GLY A 282 -35.77 9.63 38.74
CA GLY A 282 -34.94 8.95 39.77
C GLY A 282 -35.06 7.41 39.55
N ARG A 283 -34.40 6.42 40.20
CA ARG A 283 -33.24 6.22 41.12
C ARG A 283 -33.00 4.67 41.21
N LEU A 284 -31.97 4.19 41.96
CA LEU A 284 -31.72 2.82 42.50
C LEU A 284 -30.88 1.85 41.61
N ASP A 285 -30.00 0.97 42.15
CA ASP A 285 -29.20 0.96 43.39
C ASP A 285 -28.13 -0.19 43.35
N SER A 286 -27.28 -0.27 44.39
CA SER A 286 -26.49 -1.44 44.89
C SER A 286 -25.02 -1.63 44.40
N LEU A 287 -23.99 -1.57 45.30
CA LEU A 287 -23.34 -2.61 46.17
C LEU A 287 -22.35 -3.54 45.38
N ARG A 288 -21.15 -3.98 45.83
CA ARG A 288 -20.30 -3.72 47.02
C ARG A 288 -18.84 -4.26 46.77
N THR A 289 -17.83 -3.59 47.39
CA THR A 289 -16.54 -4.10 47.97
C THR A 289 -15.29 -4.54 47.16
N ARG A 290 -14.16 -3.87 47.53
CA ARG A 290 -12.68 -4.17 47.52
C ARG A 290 -12.25 -5.64 47.27
N ARG A 291 -11.07 -5.95 46.68
CA ARG A 291 -9.69 -5.46 46.98
C ARG A 291 -8.70 -5.54 45.79
N ASP A 292 -7.75 -4.59 45.79
CA ASP A 292 -6.34 -4.60 45.34
C ASP A 292 -5.85 -5.25 44.02
N SER A 293 -5.19 -4.37 43.24
CA SER A 293 -4.09 -4.60 42.28
C SER A 293 -4.38 -5.13 40.87
N LEU A 294 -3.66 -4.53 39.91
CA LEU A 294 -3.55 -4.82 38.46
C LEU A 294 -4.70 -4.35 37.54
N ARG A 295 -4.30 -3.49 36.58
CA ARG A 295 -4.96 -3.09 35.31
C ARG A 295 -6.30 -2.33 35.35
N ALA A 296 -6.22 -1.07 34.90
CA ALA A 296 -7.21 -0.39 34.05
C ALA A 296 -6.41 0.60 33.16
N ARG A 297 -6.67 0.87 31.88
CA ARG A 297 -7.66 0.40 30.88
C ARG A 297 -9.11 0.31 31.37
N GLY A 298 -9.73 1.46 31.54
CA GLY A 298 -11.16 1.67 31.69
C GLY A 298 -11.54 3.08 31.24
N ASP A 299 -12.57 3.18 30.40
CA ASP A 299 -13.30 4.38 29.96
C ASP A 299 -12.54 5.66 29.58
N SER A 300 -12.24 5.75 28.28
CA SER A 300 -12.13 7.02 27.55
C SER A 300 -13.51 7.70 27.42
N SER A 301 -14.02 8.28 28.51
CA SER A 301 -14.97 9.39 28.44
C SER A 301 -14.19 10.69 28.59
N SER A 302 -13.46 11.06 27.53
CA SER A 302 -12.83 12.36 27.50
C SER A 302 -13.92 13.44 27.55
N ASN A 303 -13.86 14.28 28.58
CA ASN A 303 -14.21 15.68 28.53
C ASN A 303 -12.90 16.47 28.38
N ALA A 304 -12.92 17.79 28.17
CA ALA A 304 -11.70 18.57 28.39
C ALA A 304 -11.36 18.36 29.85
N GLN A 305 -10.24 17.70 30.11
CA GLN A 305 -9.92 17.34 31.46
C GLN A 305 -9.27 18.57 32.10
N PRO A 306 -9.84 19.09 33.19
CA PRO A 306 -9.08 19.99 34.02
C PRO A 306 -7.83 19.26 34.50
N LEU A 307 -6.73 19.99 34.63
CA LEU A 307 -5.38 19.42 34.75
C LEU A 307 -5.35 18.43 35.91
N ASP A 308 -5.01 17.16 35.64
CA ASP A 308 -4.88 16.19 36.71
C ASP A 308 -3.80 16.63 37.70
N THR A 309 -3.94 16.24 38.96
CA THR A 309 -3.02 16.66 40.03
C THR A 309 -1.57 16.19 39.84
N ALA A 310 -1.30 15.22 38.96
CA ALA A 310 0.06 14.80 38.63
C ALA A 310 0.70 15.71 37.56
N THR A 311 -0.09 16.16 36.59
CA THR A 311 0.27 17.09 35.52
C THR A 311 0.40 18.51 36.07
N ALA A 312 -0.56 18.95 36.90
CA ALA A 312 -0.46 20.20 37.65
C ALA A 312 0.85 20.27 38.46
N ARG A 313 1.24 19.17 39.13
CA ARG A 313 2.52 19.07 39.84
C ARG A 313 3.75 19.23 38.94
N ARG A 314 3.73 18.71 37.71
CA ARG A 314 4.82 18.90 36.73
C ARG A 314 4.90 20.35 36.24
N LEU A 315 3.76 20.99 36.05
CA LEU A 315 3.63 22.38 35.63
C LEU A 315 3.85 23.40 36.77
N GLY A 316 4.16 22.95 37.99
CA GLY A 316 4.35 23.83 39.16
C GLY A 316 3.05 24.47 39.70
N LEU A 317 1.88 23.95 39.31
CA LEU A 317 0.57 24.48 39.69
C LEU A 317 0.09 23.90 41.05
N PRO A 318 -0.76 24.61 41.81
CA PRO A 318 -1.33 24.11 43.05
C PRO A 318 -2.07 22.78 42.85
N THR A 319 -1.81 21.77 43.68
CA THR A 319 -2.48 20.45 43.59
C THR A 319 -3.61 20.25 44.59
N GLY A 320 -3.93 21.27 45.38
CA GLY A 320 -5.01 21.29 46.37
C GLY A 320 -5.12 22.69 47.00
N PRO A 321 -6.22 23.00 47.69
CA PRO A 321 -6.45 24.33 48.26
C PRO A 321 -5.45 24.64 49.38
N SER A 322 -5.01 25.90 49.49
CA SER A 322 -4.02 26.33 50.50
C SER A 322 -4.55 26.29 51.94
N ARG A 323 -5.88 26.28 52.08
CA ARG A 323 -6.62 26.26 53.35
C ARG A 323 -7.72 25.18 53.28
N SER A 324 -7.99 24.54 54.41
CA SER A 324 -9.10 23.58 54.56
C SER A 324 -10.28 24.18 55.34
N PHE A 325 -11.46 23.58 55.26
CA PHE A 325 -12.56 23.87 56.17
C PHE A 325 -12.39 23.15 57.50
N ALA A 326 -12.86 23.76 58.59
CA ALA A 326 -12.92 23.10 59.89
C ALA A 326 -13.87 21.89 59.84
N ALA A 327 -13.65 20.90 60.71
CA ALA A 327 -14.54 19.76 60.84
C ALA A 327 -15.96 20.22 61.22
N PRO A 328 -17.03 19.64 60.65
CA PRO A 328 -18.40 19.93 61.06
C PRO A 328 -18.62 19.63 62.55
N ASP A 329 -19.24 20.56 63.27
CA ASP A 329 -19.83 20.25 64.57
C ASP A 329 -21.07 19.34 64.42
N SER A 330 -21.63 18.89 65.55
CA SER A 330 -22.80 18.01 65.59
C SER A 330 -24.06 18.61 64.95
N VAL A 331 -24.19 19.93 64.92
CA VAL A 331 -25.34 20.65 64.33
C VAL A 331 -25.18 20.72 62.81
N VAL A 332 -24.02 21.16 62.32
CA VAL A 332 -23.68 21.18 60.88
C VAL A 332 -23.70 19.77 60.30
N GLN A 333 -23.22 18.77 61.04
CA GLN A 333 -23.27 17.37 60.61
C GLN A 333 -24.73 16.85 60.51
N SER A 334 -25.59 17.23 61.46
CA SER A 334 -27.03 16.92 61.43
C SER A 334 -27.76 17.62 60.28
N LEU A 335 -27.39 18.87 59.94
CA LEU A 335 -27.90 19.59 58.77
C LEU A 335 -27.45 18.93 57.46
N LEU A 336 -26.18 18.54 57.34
CA LEU A 336 -25.62 17.85 56.17
C LEU A 336 -26.27 16.47 55.91
N GLN A 337 -26.80 15.81 56.95
CA GLN A 337 -27.53 14.55 56.81
C GLN A 337 -29.00 14.72 56.35
N ARG A 338 -29.55 15.94 56.35
CA ARG A 338 -30.94 16.18 55.90
C ARG A 338 -31.08 15.93 54.40
N ARG A 339 -32.07 15.12 54.02
CA ARG A 339 -32.34 14.72 52.63
C ARG A 339 -32.63 15.94 51.75
N GLY A 340 -31.72 16.26 50.83
CA GLY A 340 -31.84 17.41 49.92
C GLY A 340 -31.17 18.70 50.40
N TYR A 341 -30.58 18.72 51.60
CA TYR A 341 -29.78 19.85 52.07
C TYR A 341 -28.42 19.88 51.35
N GLN A 342 -28.01 21.05 50.86
CA GLN A 342 -26.72 21.27 50.21
C GLN A 342 -26.05 22.48 50.84
N ALA A 343 -25.10 22.26 51.74
CA ALA A 343 -24.27 23.34 52.25
C ALA A 343 -23.33 23.85 51.16
N THR A 344 -23.19 25.17 51.07
CA THR A 344 -22.00 25.82 50.51
C THR A 344 -21.24 26.36 51.72
N ARG A 345 -19.97 26.00 51.88
CA ARG A 345 -19.13 26.53 52.95
C ARG A 345 -18.34 27.72 52.42
N TYR A 346 -18.16 28.74 53.23
CA TYR A 346 -17.40 29.94 52.89
C TYR A 346 -16.35 30.20 53.98
N ARG A 347 -15.12 30.50 53.58
CA ARG A 347 -14.01 30.90 54.47
C ARG A 347 -13.24 32.00 53.76
N ALA A 348 -13.00 33.11 54.44
CA ALA A 348 -12.21 34.23 53.92
C ALA A 348 -11.67 35.05 55.10
N ASP A 349 -10.76 35.96 54.85
CA ASP A 349 -10.26 36.88 55.87
C ASP A 349 -11.34 37.94 56.23
N SER A 350 -12.22 38.31 55.28
CA SER A 350 -13.51 38.96 55.55
C SER A 350 -14.65 38.41 54.68
N ALA A 351 -15.87 38.42 55.23
CA ALA A 351 -17.07 37.94 54.54
C ALA A 351 -18.24 38.90 54.79
N THR A 352 -18.63 39.65 53.75
CA THR A 352 -19.69 40.66 53.81
C THR A 352 -20.94 40.15 53.11
N LEU A 353 -22.05 40.04 53.84
CA LEU A 353 -23.36 39.68 53.30
C LEU A 353 -24.22 40.94 53.16
N PHE A 354 -24.38 41.40 51.93
CA PHE A 354 -25.34 42.45 51.58
C PHE A 354 -26.73 41.80 51.49
N ALA A 355 -27.49 41.88 52.59
CA ALA A 355 -28.79 41.22 52.71
C ALA A 355 -29.82 41.76 51.69
N GLU A 356 -29.79 43.07 51.43
CA GLU A 356 -30.66 43.76 50.46
C GLU A 356 -30.40 43.29 49.02
N ASP A 357 -29.14 43.31 48.59
CA ASP A 357 -28.72 42.84 47.26
C ASP A 357 -28.75 41.31 47.09
N GLN A 358 -28.91 40.57 48.20
CA GLN A 358 -28.68 39.13 48.29
C GLN A 358 -27.30 38.72 47.73
N ARG A 359 -26.28 39.52 48.05
CA ARG A 359 -24.89 39.34 47.60
C ARG A 359 -24.01 38.94 48.77
N ILE A 360 -23.20 37.89 48.59
CA ILE A 360 -22.10 37.58 49.49
C ILE A 360 -20.78 37.92 48.79
N LEU A 361 -19.93 38.68 49.48
CA LEU A 361 -18.59 39.05 49.05
C LEU A 361 -17.59 38.50 50.07
N LEU A 362 -16.70 37.65 49.60
CA LEU A 362 -15.59 37.07 50.36
C LEU A 362 -14.30 37.73 49.88
N GLN A 363 -13.47 38.22 50.81
CA GLN A 363 -12.23 38.94 50.48
C GLN A 363 -11.06 38.48 51.35
N GLY A 364 -9.87 38.45 50.76
CA GLY A 364 -8.66 37.95 51.39
C GLY A 364 -8.69 36.42 51.50
N LYS A 365 -7.95 35.74 50.61
CA LYS A 365 -7.80 34.27 50.58
C LYS A 365 -9.15 33.57 50.75
N ALA A 366 -10.10 33.98 49.90
CA ALA A 366 -11.46 33.52 49.86
C ALA A 366 -11.53 32.09 49.30
N LEU A 367 -12.26 31.25 50.02
CA LEU A 367 -12.39 29.82 49.78
C LEU A 367 -13.88 29.46 49.89
N THR A 368 -14.38 28.73 48.91
CA THR A 368 -15.77 28.22 48.91
C THR A 368 -15.80 26.76 48.50
N GLU A 369 -16.50 25.92 49.27
CA GLU A 369 -16.68 24.49 48.99
C GLU A 369 -18.16 24.19 48.74
N ARG A 370 -18.45 23.50 47.63
CA ARG A 370 -19.79 23.02 47.30
C ARG A 370 -19.71 21.67 46.60
N GLN A 371 -20.45 20.67 47.09
CA GLN A 371 -20.54 19.32 46.49
C GLN A 371 -19.18 18.60 46.25
N GLY A 372 -18.15 18.93 47.04
CA GLY A 372 -16.80 18.37 46.92
C GLY A 372 -15.88 19.09 45.93
N SER A 373 -16.36 20.16 45.28
CA SER A 373 -15.55 21.10 44.51
C SER A 373 -15.20 22.30 45.40
N THR A 374 -13.94 22.72 45.38
CA THR A 374 -13.42 23.84 46.19
C THR A 374 -12.84 24.90 45.27
N LEU A 375 -13.35 26.14 45.37
CA LEU A 375 -12.84 27.31 44.66
C LEU A 375 -12.11 28.22 45.65
N GLU A 376 -10.86 28.54 45.33
CA GLU A 376 -9.99 29.47 46.05
C GLU A 376 -9.71 30.69 45.16
N ALA A 377 -9.68 31.91 45.70
CA ALA A 377 -9.30 33.15 45.01
C ALA A 377 -9.03 34.27 46.05
N ASP A 378 -8.48 35.42 45.66
CA ASP A 378 -8.39 36.59 46.56
C ASP A 378 -9.78 37.15 46.91
N ASN A 379 -10.68 37.22 45.93
CA ASN A 379 -12.05 37.68 46.12
C ASN A 379 -13.04 36.73 45.44
N ILE A 380 -14.13 36.40 46.13
CA ILE A 380 -15.26 35.63 45.57
C ILE A 380 -16.56 36.37 45.87
N SER A 381 -17.24 36.82 44.83
CA SER A 381 -18.53 37.52 44.89
C SER A 381 -19.62 36.65 44.30
N TYR A 382 -20.63 36.27 45.08
CA TYR A 382 -21.83 35.59 44.58
C TYR A 382 -23.07 36.45 44.76
N LEU A 383 -23.73 36.78 43.65
CA LEU A 383 -24.95 37.57 43.60
C LEU A 383 -26.15 36.65 43.30
N ARG A 384 -27.02 36.44 44.29
CA ARG A 384 -28.13 35.48 44.17
C ARG A 384 -29.17 35.90 43.13
N SER A 385 -29.44 37.20 42.98
CA SER A 385 -30.44 37.75 42.07
C SER A 385 -30.11 37.53 40.58
N SER A 386 -28.84 37.53 40.21
CA SER A 386 -28.36 37.25 38.84
C SER A 386 -27.86 35.83 38.63
N CYS A 387 -27.77 35.03 39.71
CA CYS A 387 -27.09 33.74 39.76
C CYS A 387 -25.58 33.77 39.43
N ILE A 388 -24.93 34.94 39.39
CA ILE A 388 -23.52 35.06 38.99
C ILE A 388 -22.61 34.88 40.19
N LEU A 389 -21.69 33.92 40.10
CA LEU A 389 -20.47 33.84 40.88
C LEU A 389 -19.34 34.46 40.06
N ASP A 390 -18.55 35.35 40.67
CA ASP A 390 -17.37 35.97 40.08
C ASP A 390 -16.21 35.82 41.07
N ALA A 391 -15.09 35.26 40.64
CA ALA A 391 -13.90 35.02 41.45
C ALA A 391 -12.67 35.59 40.75
N SER A 392 -11.89 36.39 41.47
CA SER A 392 -10.78 37.19 40.93
C SER A 392 -9.60 37.27 41.91
N GLY A 393 -8.41 37.50 41.36
CA GLY A 393 -7.14 37.32 42.07
C GLY A 393 -6.81 35.82 42.17
N GLU A 394 -6.12 35.33 41.13
CA GLU A 394 -5.66 33.94 40.97
C GLU A 394 -6.66 32.84 41.40
N PRO A 395 -7.85 32.77 40.77
CA PRO A 395 -8.82 31.73 41.09
C PRO A 395 -8.35 30.32 40.69
N HIS A 396 -8.32 29.43 41.68
CA HIS A 396 -8.04 28.00 41.55
C HIS A 396 -9.29 27.19 41.91
N LEU A 397 -9.84 26.43 40.96
CA LEU A 397 -10.96 25.51 41.19
C LEU A 397 -10.43 24.06 41.22
N PHE A 398 -10.52 23.44 42.39
CA PHE A 398 -10.20 22.05 42.66
C PHE A 398 -11.47 21.21 42.62
N ASP A 399 -11.56 20.25 41.70
CA ASP A 399 -12.70 19.32 41.64
C ASP A 399 -12.20 17.88 41.42
N ARG A 400 -12.52 16.98 42.35
CA ARG A 400 -12.30 15.51 42.23
C ARG A 400 -10.90 15.07 41.77
N GLY A 401 -9.86 15.79 42.17
CA GLY A 401 -8.46 15.48 41.84
C GLY A 401 -7.94 16.13 40.55
N GLN A 402 -8.71 17.05 39.98
CA GLN A 402 -8.36 17.89 38.84
C GLN A 402 -8.35 19.38 39.26
N VAL A 403 -7.59 20.20 38.53
CA VAL A 403 -7.34 21.61 38.84
C VAL A 403 -7.63 22.49 37.63
N LEU A 404 -8.39 23.56 37.83
CA LEU A 404 -8.61 24.65 36.89
C LEU A 404 -7.95 25.91 37.42
N VAL A 405 -7.14 26.55 36.58
CA VAL A 405 -6.42 27.78 36.89
C VAL A 405 -6.70 28.80 35.80
N GLY A 406 -6.94 30.05 36.20
CA GLY A 406 -7.04 31.21 35.30
C GLY A 406 -6.94 32.52 36.10
N ARG A 407 -7.07 33.67 35.43
CA ARG A 407 -7.03 35.00 36.09
C ARG A 407 -8.38 35.44 36.68
N GLY A 408 -9.47 34.83 36.22
CA GLY A 408 -10.84 35.15 36.63
C GLY A 408 -11.78 33.99 36.30
N ILE A 409 -12.70 33.64 37.21
CA ILE A 409 -13.75 32.64 36.98
C ILE A 409 -15.10 33.30 37.18
N ARG A 410 -15.88 33.41 36.09
CA ARG A 410 -17.25 33.91 36.12
C ARG A 410 -18.22 32.80 35.75
N TYR A 411 -19.06 32.40 36.70
CA TYR A 411 -19.95 31.24 36.58
C TYR A 411 -21.41 31.61 36.86
N ASP A 412 -22.28 31.42 35.87
CA ASP A 412 -23.74 31.50 36.00
C ASP A 412 -24.24 30.19 36.62
N THR A 413 -24.61 30.21 37.90
CA THR A 413 -25.06 29.03 38.65
C THR A 413 -26.43 28.51 38.22
N CYS A 414 -27.24 29.34 37.54
CA CYS A 414 -28.59 28.99 37.09
C CYS A 414 -28.58 28.36 35.69
N ARG A 415 -27.78 28.90 34.76
CA ARG A 415 -27.54 28.32 33.44
C ARG A 415 -26.44 27.26 33.42
N ARG A 416 -25.68 27.15 34.52
CA ARG A 416 -24.53 26.26 34.71
C ARG A 416 -23.41 26.47 33.66
N ARG A 417 -23.14 27.73 33.33
CA ARG A 417 -22.15 28.15 32.31
C ARG A 417 -21.05 28.97 32.95
N GLY A 418 -19.80 28.59 32.71
CA GLY A 418 -18.61 29.29 33.17
C GLY A 418 -17.81 29.91 32.03
N VAL A 419 -17.18 31.04 32.31
CA VAL A 419 -16.04 31.57 31.54
C VAL A 419 -14.86 31.69 32.49
N ILE A 420 -13.75 31.09 32.11
CA ILE A 420 -12.46 31.17 32.80
C ILE A 420 -11.55 32.01 31.91
N SER A 421 -11.12 33.17 32.42
CA SER A 421 -10.22 34.09 31.73
C SER A 421 -8.78 33.57 31.83
N ASP A 422 -8.08 33.49 30.70
CA ASP A 422 -6.72 32.93 30.60
C ASP A 422 -6.58 31.55 31.27
N ALA A 423 -7.53 30.66 30.98
CA ALA A 423 -7.58 29.31 31.49
C ALA A 423 -6.50 28.43 30.88
N LEU A 424 -5.87 27.57 31.69
CA LEU A 424 -5.02 26.48 31.19
C LEU A 424 -5.73 25.13 31.35
N THR A 425 -5.85 24.39 30.25
CA THR A 425 -6.53 23.08 30.18
C THR A 425 -5.70 22.09 29.35
N ASN A 426 -6.00 20.79 29.41
CA ASN A 426 -5.37 19.81 28.52
C ASN A 426 -6.36 18.84 27.86
N PHE A 427 -5.88 18.14 26.83
CA PHE A 427 -6.58 17.07 26.15
C PHE A 427 -5.61 16.04 25.57
N THR A 428 -6.01 14.76 25.54
CA THR A 428 -5.17 13.68 24.99
C THR A 428 -5.64 13.31 23.59
N GLU A 429 -4.70 13.22 22.65
CA GLU A 429 -4.92 12.74 21.28
C GLU A 429 -3.92 11.61 20.99
N GLY A 430 -4.41 10.39 20.81
CA GLY A 430 -3.54 9.22 20.66
C GLY A 430 -2.70 8.97 21.93
N SER A 431 -1.38 9.17 21.82
CA SER A 431 -0.42 9.14 22.94
C SER A 431 0.06 10.53 23.38
N THR A 432 -0.34 11.59 22.68
CA THR A 432 0.15 12.96 22.88
C THR A 432 -0.82 13.72 23.79
N VAL A 433 -0.29 14.52 24.71
CA VAL A 433 -1.08 15.47 25.51
C VAL A 433 -0.92 16.86 24.91
N TRP A 434 -2.04 17.49 24.61
CA TRP A 434 -2.13 18.86 24.14
C TRP A 434 -2.59 19.78 25.27
N PHE A 435 -1.95 20.93 25.40
CA PHE A 435 -2.30 22.01 26.29
C PHE A 435 -2.99 23.12 25.50
N LEU A 436 -4.03 23.71 26.10
CA LEU A 436 -4.74 24.87 25.57
C LEU A 436 -4.78 25.95 26.64
N ARG A 437 -4.20 27.13 26.32
CA ARG A 437 -4.28 28.35 27.11
C ARG A 437 -5.21 29.35 26.43
N GLY A 438 -6.08 30.05 27.16
CA GLY A 438 -6.87 31.16 26.61
C GLY A 438 -8.21 31.38 27.34
N ASN A 439 -9.07 32.24 26.81
CA ASN A 439 -10.36 32.54 27.45
C ASN A 439 -11.36 31.40 27.16
N VAL A 440 -11.49 30.45 28.09
CA VAL A 440 -12.29 29.23 27.93
C VAL A 440 -13.69 29.42 28.51
N ALA A 441 -14.70 29.35 27.65
CA ALA A 441 -16.10 29.23 28.01
C ALA A 441 -16.53 27.75 27.98
N GLN A 442 -16.99 27.25 29.13
CA GLN A 442 -17.46 25.89 29.32
C GLN A 442 -18.92 25.88 29.77
N ASP A 443 -19.76 25.16 29.03
CA ASP A 443 -21.13 24.88 29.44
C ASP A 443 -21.14 23.53 30.16
N SER A 444 -21.27 23.53 31.49
CA SER A 444 -21.23 22.29 32.29
C SER A 444 -22.44 21.37 32.07
N SER A 445 -23.44 21.79 31.28
CA SER A 445 -24.53 20.95 30.80
C SER A 445 -24.25 20.28 29.44
N SER A 446 -23.11 20.57 28.79
CA SER A 446 -22.77 20.05 27.46
C SER A 446 -21.29 19.68 27.30
N SER A 447 -20.97 18.77 26.38
CA SER A 447 -19.60 18.45 25.99
C SER A 447 -18.98 19.44 24.98
N ARG A 448 -19.48 20.70 24.95
CA ARG A 448 -19.02 21.75 24.02
C ARG A 448 -18.20 22.79 24.77
N ILE A 449 -17.01 23.08 24.25
CA ILE A 449 -16.11 24.08 24.79
C ILE A 449 -15.76 25.08 23.71
N TYR A 450 -15.73 26.35 24.09
CA TYR A 450 -15.41 27.47 23.22
C TYR A 450 -14.27 28.22 23.85
N ALA A 451 -13.15 28.39 23.14
CA ALA A 451 -12.04 29.20 23.61
C ALA A 451 -11.80 30.38 22.67
N GLY A 452 -11.56 31.56 23.23
CA GLY A 452 -11.24 32.79 22.49
C GLY A 452 -9.82 33.25 22.77
N SER A 453 -9.12 33.71 21.74
CA SER A 453 -7.70 34.11 21.79
C SER A 453 -6.85 33.05 22.51
N SER A 454 -6.67 31.90 21.87
CA SER A 454 -6.14 30.69 22.51
C SER A 454 -4.87 30.19 21.85
N GLU A 455 -3.94 29.73 22.67
CA GLU A 455 -2.69 29.07 22.28
C GLU A 455 -2.84 27.56 22.48
N ILE A 456 -2.47 26.75 21.49
CA ILE A 456 -2.54 25.28 21.54
C ILE A 456 -1.16 24.70 21.25
N THR A 457 -0.65 23.80 22.09
CA THR A 457 0.67 23.18 21.95
C THR A 457 0.72 21.79 22.60
N SER A 458 1.57 20.88 22.13
CA SER A 458 1.87 19.63 22.86
C SER A 458 3.00 19.79 23.88
N CYS A 459 3.74 20.91 23.81
CA CYS A 459 4.86 21.20 24.70
C CYS A 459 4.38 21.42 26.14
N ASP A 460 4.97 20.72 27.11
CA ASP A 460 4.65 20.85 28.54
C ASP A 460 5.46 21.97 29.24
N LEU A 461 6.24 22.76 28.49
CA LEU A 461 7.03 23.86 29.02
C LEU A 461 6.22 25.16 29.17
N PRO A 462 6.47 25.99 30.21
CA PRO A 462 5.74 27.25 30.44
C PRO A 462 5.80 28.24 29.29
N THR A 463 6.93 28.26 28.57
CA THR A 463 7.16 28.92 27.29
C THR A 463 7.35 27.82 26.24
N PRO A 464 6.32 27.48 25.43
CA PRO A 464 6.41 26.33 24.54
C PRO A 464 7.32 26.59 23.34
N HIS A 465 8.02 25.57 22.86
CA HIS A 465 8.89 25.70 21.68
C HIS A 465 8.11 26.10 20.41
N TYR A 466 6.84 25.71 20.35
CA TYR A 466 5.90 26.06 19.29
C TYR A 466 4.48 26.16 19.86
N HIS A 467 3.62 26.97 19.24
CA HIS A 467 2.19 27.00 19.57
C HIS A 467 1.35 27.44 18.36
N PHE A 468 0.11 26.97 18.31
CA PHE A 468 -0.91 27.45 17.39
C PHE A 468 -1.74 28.52 18.08
N SER A 469 -1.61 29.77 17.66
CA SER A 469 -2.46 30.88 18.12
C SER A 469 -3.74 30.90 17.28
N ALA A 470 -4.91 30.85 17.92
CA ALA A 470 -6.20 30.83 17.28
C ALA A 470 -7.18 31.84 17.91
N ARG A 471 -7.81 32.68 17.08
CA ARG A 471 -8.76 33.70 17.59
C ARG A 471 -10.02 33.08 18.19
N SER A 472 -10.49 31.98 17.60
CA SER A 472 -11.64 31.22 18.08
C SER A 472 -11.42 29.72 17.91
N VAL A 473 -11.67 28.96 18.97
CA VAL A 473 -11.60 27.51 19.02
C VAL A 473 -12.96 26.99 19.47
N LYS A 474 -13.50 26.00 18.77
CA LYS A 474 -14.69 25.25 19.16
C LYS A 474 -14.33 23.78 19.22
N TRP A 475 -14.44 23.20 20.39
CA TRP A 475 -14.23 21.76 20.59
C TRP A 475 -15.57 21.10 20.91
N VAL A 476 -15.93 20.09 20.13
CA VAL A 476 -17.22 19.38 20.22
C VAL A 476 -16.95 17.94 20.60
N SER A 477 -17.33 17.58 21.83
CA SER A 477 -17.55 16.20 22.27
C SER A 477 -16.43 15.20 21.91
N HIS A 478 -15.17 15.65 21.94
CA HIS A 478 -13.99 14.79 21.83
C HIS A 478 -13.84 14.07 20.49
N SER A 479 -14.56 14.58 19.48
CA SER A 479 -14.51 14.10 18.11
C SER A 479 -14.06 15.16 17.11
N MET A 480 -14.03 16.44 17.50
CA MET A 480 -13.92 17.52 16.51
C MET A 480 -13.46 18.83 17.16
N LEU A 481 -12.20 19.19 16.94
CA LEU A 481 -11.64 20.51 17.24
C LEU A 481 -11.63 21.35 15.96
N VAL A 482 -12.17 22.57 16.05
CA VAL A 482 -12.19 23.55 14.96
C VAL A 482 -11.62 24.86 15.46
N ALA A 483 -10.50 25.30 14.92
CA ALA A 483 -9.83 26.55 15.29
C ALA A 483 -9.75 27.49 14.09
N ARG A 484 -9.99 28.81 14.26
CA ARG A 484 -9.98 29.79 13.17
C ARG A 484 -9.86 31.27 13.59
N PRO A 485 -9.23 32.11 12.74
CA PRO A 485 -8.04 31.74 11.96
C PRO A 485 -6.95 31.22 12.90
N VAL A 486 -6.01 30.45 12.38
CA VAL A 486 -4.90 29.87 13.15
C VAL A 486 -3.57 30.32 12.58
N VAL A 487 -2.62 30.64 13.45
CA VAL A 487 -1.23 30.93 13.09
C VAL A 487 -0.31 30.02 13.91
N LEU A 488 0.54 29.26 13.23
CA LEU A 488 1.61 28.50 13.86
C LEU A 488 2.78 29.43 14.15
N TYR A 489 3.18 29.51 15.42
CA TYR A 489 4.37 30.18 15.89
C TYR A 489 5.43 29.17 16.33
N LEU A 490 6.69 29.44 16.02
CA LEU A 490 7.86 28.82 16.66
C LEU A 490 8.51 29.86 17.58
N ARG A 491 8.46 29.63 18.89
CA ARG A 491 8.57 30.69 19.91
C ARG A 491 7.67 31.88 19.53
N ASP A 492 8.27 33.00 19.11
CA ASP A 492 7.59 34.26 18.78
C ASP A 492 7.48 34.51 17.26
N VAL A 493 8.02 33.61 16.41
CA VAL A 493 8.04 33.79 14.95
C VAL A 493 6.85 33.10 14.29
N PRO A 494 5.93 33.83 13.62
CA PRO A 494 4.84 33.22 12.85
C PRO A 494 5.38 32.57 11.57
N ILE A 495 5.12 31.27 11.40
CA ILE A 495 5.58 30.48 10.25
C ILE A 495 4.47 30.24 9.23
N LEU A 496 3.25 29.94 9.68
CA LEU A 496 2.16 29.50 8.81
C LEU A 496 0.81 30.08 9.29
N TRP A 497 0.10 30.76 8.38
CA TRP A 497 -1.28 31.20 8.60
C TRP A 497 -2.26 30.23 7.91
N LEU A 498 -3.30 29.83 8.62
CA LEU A 498 -4.37 28.95 8.13
C LEU A 498 -5.74 29.58 8.41
N PRO A 499 -6.66 29.60 7.43
CA PRO A 499 -7.99 30.21 7.61
C PRO A 499 -8.83 29.44 8.64
N PHE A 500 -8.62 28.14 8.76
CA PHE A 500 -9.13 27.27 9.81
C PHE A 500 -8.29 25.99 9.91
N ILE A 501 -8.23 25.39 11.09
CA ILE A 501 -7.80 24.00 11.31
C ILE A 501 -9.03 23.16 11.64
N PHE A 502 -9.08 21.97 11.05
CA PHE A 502 -10.08 20.95 11.31
C PHE A 502 -9.38 19.66 11.74
N GLN A 503 -9.64 19.19 12.97
CA GLN A 503 -8.97 18.01 13.53
C GLN A 503 -9.93 17.11 14.30
N ASP A 504 -9.95 15.82 13.95
CA ASP A 504 -10.72 14.79 14.63
C ASP A 504 -9.88 14.18 15.74
N THR A 505 -10.23 14.49 16.99
CA THR A 505 -9.45 14.13 18.19
C THR A 505 -9.62 12.66 18.63
N ARG A 506 -10.29 11.82 17.83
CA ARG A 506 -10.48 10.39 18.15
C ARG A 506 -9.26 9.56 17.74
N PRO A 507 -8.75 8.65 18.61
CA PRO A 507 -7.63 7.79 18.27
C PRO A 507 -7.93 6.88 17.06
N GLY A 508 -6.94 6.64 16.20
CA GLY A 508 -7.04 5.75 15.03
C GLY A 508 -6.59 6.40 13.70
N ARG A 509 -6.86 5.75 12.56
CA ARG A 509 -6.71 6.38 11.23
C ARG A 509 -7.80 7.45 11.08
N ARG A 510 -7.43 8.69 10.75
CA ARG A 510 -8.34 9.84 10.61
C ARG A 510 -7.99 10.65 9.38
N SER A 511 -9.00 11.26 8.77
CA SER A 511 -8.84 12.11 7.59
C SER A 511 -8.31 13.49 7.99
N GLY A 512 -7.40 14.07 7.21
CA GLY A 512 -6.71 15.32 7.54
C GLY A 512 -5.88 15.89 6.39
N ILE A 513 -5.42 17.13 6.55
CA ILE A 513 -4.53 17.78 5.57
C ILE A 513 -3.12 17.22 5.73
N LEU A 514 -2.43 16.95 4.62
CA LEU A 514 -1.02 16.56 4.62
C LEU A 514 -0.13 17.81 4.81
N ILE A 515 0.89 17.70 5.66
CA ILE A 515 1.79 18.83 5.94
C ILE A 515 2.64 19.11 4.69
N PRO A 516 2.58 20.33 4.12
CA PRO A 516 3.39 20.68 2.96
C PRO A 516 4.87 20.75 3.35
N GLN A 517 5.72 20.18 2.52
CA GLN A 517 7.18 20.23 2.67
C GLN A 517 7.73 21.31 1.74
N PHE A 518 8.52 22.22 2.30
CA PHE A 518 9.20 23.28 1.56
C PHE A 518 10.66 22.91 1.40
N GLY A 519 11.18 22.97 0.17
CA GLY A 519 12.57 22.65 -0.12
C GLY A 519 13.26 23.75 -0.92
N PHE A 520 14.55 23.95 -0.65
CA PHE A 520 15.43 24.85 -1.41
C PHE A 520 16.46 23.99 -2.13
N ASN A 521 16.24 23.74 -3.43
CA ASN A 521 16.96 22.69 -4.14
C ASN A 521 18.39 23.08 -4.59
N ASP A 522 18.75 24.37 -4.53
CA ASP A 522 19.97 24.93 -5.14
C ASP A 522 20.69 25.94 -4.22
N LEU A 523 21.08 25.53 -3.01
CA LEU A 523 21.92 26.37 -2.14
C LEU A 523 23.39 26.50 -2.62
N VAL A 524 23.85 25.63 -3.52
CA VAL A 524 25.17 25.73 -4.17
C VAL A 524 25.12 25.18 -5.61
N ARG A 525 25.00 26.04 -6.62
CA ARG A 525 25.27 25.73 -8.06
C ARG A 525 25.79 26.96 -8.82
N PRO A 526 26.42 26.81 -10.01
CA PRO A 526 27.07 27.91 -10.73
C PRO A 526 26.15 28.73 -11.65
N ASN A 527 24.82 28.51 -11.66
CA ASN A 527 23.87 29.26 -12.49
C ASN A 527 22.92 30.13 -11.65
N ARG A 528 22.29 31.14 -12.28
CA ARG A 528 21.58 32.24 -11.57
C ARG A 528 20.08 32.01 -11.34
N SER A 529 19.53 30.83 -11.60
CA SER A 529 18.07 30.58 -11.56
C SER A 529 17.60 29.95 -10.24
N TYR A 530 16.74 30.65 -9.51
CA TYR A 530 16.18 30.20 -8.22
C TYR A 530 14.90 29.38 -8.40
N ASN A 531 14.97 28.05 -8.23
CA ASN A 531 13.81 27.16 -8.34
C ASN A 531 13.26 26.74 -6.96
N ARG A 532 12.00 27.09 -6.70
CA ARG A 532 11.25 26.73 -5.48
C ARG A 532 10.55 25.38 -5.67
N GLN A 533 10.47 24.57 -4.61
CA GLN A 533 9.63 23.36 -4.56
C GLN A 533 8.69 23.42 -3.35
N ILE A 534 7.43 23.00 -3.55
CA ILE A 534 6.48 22.71 -2.48
C ILE A 534 5.91 21.33 -2.77
N THR A 535 6.09 20.39 -1.86
CA THR A 535 5.68 18.99 -2.01
C THR A 535 4.78 18.52 -0.88
N ASN A 536 4.14 17.37 -1.05
CA ASN A 536 3.21 16.77 -0.08
C ASN A 536 2.00 17.67 0.27
N ILE A 537 1.63 18.62 -0.60
CA ILE A 537 0.35 19.34 -0.48
C ILE A 537 -0.76 18.33 -0.74
N GLY A 538 -1.71 18.16 0.17
CA GLY A 538 -2.76 17.17 -0.08
C GLY A 538 -3.72 16.90 1.05
N TYR A 539 -4.55 15.88 0.86
CA TYR A 539 -5.55 15.44 1.82
C TYR A 539 -5.51 13.93 1.97
N TYR A 540 -5.40 13.47 3.21
CA TYR A 540 -5.55 12.09 3.61
C TYR A 540 -7.00 11.83 4.00
N TRP A 541 -7.59 10.78 3.46
CA TRP A 541 -8.97 10.35 3.68
C TRP A 541 -8.96 8.91 4.17
N ALA A 542 -9.43 8.69 5.40
CA ALA A 542 -9.57 7.37 6.02
C ALA A 542 -11.07 7.10 6.26
N PRO A 543 -11.81 6.59 5.26
CA PRO A 543 -13.24 6.34 5.38
C PRO A 543 -13.59 5.18 6.33
N ASN A 544 -12.70 4.19 6.49
CA ASN A 544 -12.82 3.14 7.51
C ASN A 544 -11.43 2.56 7.85
N ASP A 545 -11.39 1.63 8.81
CA ASP A 545 -10.13 1.05 9.29
C ASP A 545 -9.44 0.14 8.26
N TYR A 546 -10.17 -0.34 7.23
CA TYR A 546 -9.66 -1.28 6.23
C TYR A 546 -9.01 -0.60 5.04
N TRP A 547 -9.39 0.62 4.64
CA TRP A 547 -8.76 1.32 3.52
C TRP A 547 -8.68 2.84 3.68
N ASP A 548 -7.68 3.45 3.03
CA ASP A 548 -7.48 4.89 2.97
C ASP A 548 -7.23 5.41 1.54
N VAL A 549 -7.19 6.74 1.37
CA VAL A 549 -6.70 7.43 0.18
C VAL A 549 -5.92 8.67 0.60
N ALA A 550 -4.68 8.85 0.14
CA ALA A 550 -3.96 10.11 0.18
C ALA A 550 -3.91 10.73 -1.22
N PHE A 551 -4.57 11.87 -1.40
CA PHE A 551 -4.39 12.75 -2.55
C PHE A 551 -3.19 13.67 -2.30
N ARG A 552 -2.34 13.87 -3.30
CA ARG A 552 -1.09 14.65 -3.22
C ARG A 552 -0.86 15.49 -4.48
N LEU A 553 -0.20 16.63 -4.28
CA LEU A 553 0.27 17.58 -5.28
C LEU A 553 1.67 18.05 -4.89
N ASP A 554 2.60 17.90 -5.84
CA ASP A 554 3.97 18.38 -5.78
C ASP A 554 4.19 19.40 -6.91
N TRP A 555 4.71 20.57 -6.57
CA TRP A 555 4.98 21.67 -7.49
C TRP A 555 6.45 22.06 -7.46
N TYR A 556 7.10 21.99 -8.63
CA TYR A 556 8.48 22.39 -8.84
C TYR A 556 8.56 23.52 -9.86
N SER A 557 8.94 24.71 -9.39
CA SER A 557 9.15 25.90 -10.22
C SER A 557 10.06 25.58 -11.41
N ASN A 558 9.58 25.92 -12.62
CA ASN A 558 10.27 25.73 -13.90
C ASN A 558 10.69 24.28 -14.25
N ARG A 559 10.16 23.25 -13.56
CA ARG A 559 10.52 21.86 -13.81
C ARG A 559 9.31 20.98 -14.12
N TYR A 560 8.40 20.78 -13.17
CA TYR A 560 7.18 19.98 -13.37
C TYR A 560 6.13 20.25 -12.28
N VAL A 561 4.90 19.83 -12.57
CA VAL A 561 3.82 19.66 -11.60
C VAL A 561 3.44 18.18 -11.59
N GLN A 562 3.32 17.59 -10.41
CA GLN A 562 2.95 16.18 -10.26
C GLN A 562 1.79 16.06 -9.27
N TYR A 563 0.76 15.29 -9.62
CA TYR A 563 -0.40 15.05 -8.75
C TYR A 563 -0.85 13.61 -8.81
N GLY A 564 -1.63 13.18 -7.82
CA GLY A 564 -2.30 11.89 -7.88
C GLY A 564 -2.81 11.38 -6.54
N ALA A 565 -3.03 10.08 -6.47
CA ALA A 565 -3.66 9.41 -5.35
C ALA A 565 -2.93 8.12 -4.99
N SER A 566 -2.90 7.80 -3.70
CA SER A 566 -2.40 6.51 -3.18
C SER A 566 -3.41 5.95 -2.20
N THR A 567 -3.71 4.66 -2.27
CA THR A 567 -4.65 3.97 -1.39
C THR A 567 -4.01 2.71 -0.84
N GLN A 568 -4.21 2.44 0.45
CA GLN A 568 -3.78 1.21 1.12
C GLN A 568 -5.01 0.49 1.64
N TYR A 569 -5.16 -0.79 1.31
CA TYR A 569 -6.28 -1.63 1.73
C TYR A 569 -5.79 -2.89 2.46
N ARG A 570 -6.47 -3.27 3.54
CA ARG A 570 -6.14 -4.42 4.38
C ARG A 570 -7.40 -5.01 5.02
N TRP A 571 -7.99 -6.00 4.37
CA TRP A 571 -9.14 -6.75 4.88
C TRP A 571 -8.66 -8.05 5.54
N LEU A 572 -8.33 -7.96 6.84
CA LEU A 572 -7.86 -9.08 7.67
C LEU A 572 -8.77 -10.32 7.56
N ASN A 573 -10.09 -10.15 7.66
CA ASN A 573 -11.07 -11.24 7.59
C ASN A 573 -11.16 -11.93 6.22
N ARG A 574 -10.55 -11.35 5.18
CA ARG A 574 -10.45 -11.93 3.83
C ARG A 574 -9.01 -12.28 3.45
N PHE A 575 -8.05 -12.08 4.35
CA PHE A 575 -6.61 -12.17 4.13
C PHE A 575 -6.15 -11.47 2.84
N VAL A 576 -6.71 -10.28 2.58
CA VAL A 576 -6.34 -9.40 1.48
C VAL A 576 -5.60 -8.20 2.03
N ASP A 577 -4.39 -7.94 1.53
CA ASP A 577 -3.61 -6.73 1.79
C ASP A 577 -3.00 -6.19 0.50
N GLY A 578 -2.81 -4.88 0.42
CA GLY A 578 -2.16 -4.26 -0.73
C GLY A 578 -2.41 -2.77 -0.80
N SER A 579 -2.01 -2.20 -1.94
CA SER A 579 -2.04 -0.76 -2.13
C SER A 579 -1.93 -0.39 -3.60
N ILE A 580 -2.58 0.70 -4.01
CA ILE A 580 -2.58 1.22 -5.38
C ILE A 580 -2.09 2.67 -5.33
N GLY A 581 -1.18 3.04 -6.22
CA GLY A 581 -0.67 4.39 -6.39
C GLY A 581 -0.80 4.83 -7.84
N PHE A 582 -1.40 5.98 -8.07
CA PHE A 582 -1.54 6.63 -9.35
C PHE A 582 -0.91 8.03 -9.25
N SER A 583 -0.06 8.40 -10.21
CA SER A 583 0.41 9.78 -10.35
C SER A 583 0.59 10.20 -11.80
N GLU A 584 0.26 11.45 -12.08
CA GLU A 584 0.49 12.10 -13.36
C GLU A 584 1.49 13.24 -13.15
N GLN A 585 2.51 13.32 -14.01
CA GLN A 585 3.58 14.32 -13.96
C GLN A 585 3.63 15.10 -15.27
N HIS A 586 3.47 16.42 -15.22
CA HIS A 586 3.53 17.34 -16.36
C HIS A 586 4.79 18.19 -16.31
N GLN A 587 5.64 18.14 -17.34
CA GLN A 587 6.86 18.94 -17.41
C GLN A 587 6.58 20.38 -17.87
N ALA A 588 7.35 21.34 -17.35
CA ALA A 588 7.23 22.75 -17.72
C ALA A 588 7.60 23.03 -19.20
N GLY A 589 8.45 22.19 -19.79
CA GLY A 589 8.81 22.23 -21.21
C GLY A 589 7.88 21.42 -22.14
N GLY A 590 6.76 20.89 -21.61
CA GLY A 590 5.84 20.01 -22.33
C GLY A 590 6.15 18.51 -22.15
N GLY A 591 5.12 17.69 -22.35
CA GLY A 591 5.14 16.24 -22.11
C GLY A 591 4.64 15.86 -20.71
N SER A 592 3.95 14.71 -20.63
CA SER A 592 3.51 14.13 -19.37
C SER A 592 3.87 12.64 -19.23
N SER A 593 3.86 12.16 -17.99
CA SER A 593 4.01 10.74 -17.67
C SER A 593 3.04 10.31 -16.58
N THR A 594 2.33 9.24 -16.87
CA THR A 594 1.39 8.55 -16.00
C THR A 594 2.11 7.37 -15.36
N VAL A 595 2.16 7.30 -14.04
CA VAL A 595 2.72 6.18 -13.28
C VAL A 595 1.60 5.48 -12.52
N LEU A 596 1.44 4.19 -12.79
CA LEU A 596 0.53 3.30 -12.06
C LEU A 596 1.33 2.23 -11.32
N ARG A 597 1.08 2.08 -10.03
CA ARG A 597 1.63 1.03 -9.17
C ARG A 597 0.50 0.33 -8.45
N TRP A 598 0.47 -0.99 -8.44
CA TRP A 598 -0.53 -1.75 -7.70
C TRP A 598 0.10 -3.02 -7.15
N ASP A 599 0.27 -3.06 -5.83
CA ASP A 599 0.68 -4.23 -5.08
C ASP A 599 -0.56 -4.87 -4.43
N HIS A 600 -0.66 -6.18 -4.54
CA HIS A 600 -1.80 -6.97 -4.05
C HIS A 600 -1.32 -8.34 -3.56
N ARG A 601 -1.75 -8.70 -2.36
CA ARG A 601 -1.62 -10.02 -1.78
C ARG A 601 -2.97 -10.50 -1.31
N GLN A 602 -3.32 -11.72 -1.68
CA GLN A 602 -4.53 -12.39 -1.21
C GLN A 602 -4.24 -13.86 -0.92
N ASN A 603 -4.48 -14.28 0.32
CA ASN A 603 -4.49 -15.69 0.70
C ASN A 603 -5.95 -16.16 0.79
N PHE A 604 -6.47 -16.80 -0.26
CA PHE A 604 -7.85 -17.30 -0.27
C PHE A 604 -8.07 -18.38 0.81
N ASN A 605 -7.03 -19.15 1.12
CA ASN A 605 -6.94 -20.11 2.23
C ASN A 605 -5.47 -20.56 2.38
N LEU A 606 -5.18 -21.50 3.29
CA LEU A 606 -3.84 -22.05 3.51
C LEU A 606 -3.21 -22.77 2.30
N SER A 607 -3.99 -23.09 1.27
CA SER A 607 -3.53 -23.79 0.07
C SER A 607 -3.48 -22.91 -1.18
N THR A 608 -4.09 -21.71 -1.17
CA THR A 608 -4.32 -20.89 -2.35
C THR A 608 -3.93 -19.44 -2.10
N SER A 609 -2.92 -18.94 -2.82
CA SER A 609 -2.43 -17.56 -2.69
C SER A 609 -2.26 -16.87 -4.04
N LEU A 610 -2.44 -15.56 -4.05
CA LEU A 610 -2.21 -14.66 -5.16
C LEU A 610 -1.31 -13.51 -4.69
N ASN A 611 -0.21 -13.30 -5.39
CA ASN A 611 0.63 -12.12 -5.27
C ASN A 611 0.69 -11.44 -6.63
N PHE A 612 0.46 -10.14 -6.67
CA PHE A 612 0.49 -9.33 -7.88
C PHE A 612 1.16 -8.00 -7.55
N SER A 613 2.05 -7.56 -8.43
CA SER A 613 2.73 -6.27 -8.34
C SER A 613 2.83 -5.71 -9.75
N LEU A 614 2.07 -4.65 -10.03
CA LEU A 614 2.13 -3.90 -11.27
C LEU A 614 2.92 -2.61 -11.03
N ASN A 615 3.85 -2.32 -11.94
CA ASN A 615 4.53 -1.04 -12.02
C ASN A 615 4.56 -0.66 -13.50
N TYR A 616 4.01 0.49 -13.84
CA TYR A 616 3.85 0.97 -15.20
C TYR A 616 4.11 2.47 -15.25
N ALA A 617 4.79 2.93 -16.30
CA ALA A 617 4.99 4.35 -16.61
C ALA A 617 4.75 4.57 -18.10
N SER A 618 3.92 5.55 -18.48
CA SER A 618 3.62 5.83 -19.89
C SER A 618 4.81 6.46 -20.61
N ASN A 619 5.56 7.34 -19.95
CA ASN A 619 6.82 7.90 -20.48
C ASN A 619 7.97 7.73 -19.46
N THR A 620 8.85 6.78 -19.74
CA THR A 620 10.00 6.44 -18.90
C THR A 620 11.11 7.48 -18.91
N ALA A 621 11.26 8.26 -19.99
CA ALA A 621 12.25 9.32 -20.08
C ALA A 621 11.91 10.47 -19.11
N ILE A 622 10.64 10.91 -19.07
CA ILE A 622 10.18 11.96 -18.14
C ILE A 622 10.43 11.57 -16.67
N VAL A 623 10.16 10.31 -16.30
CA VAL A 623 10.41 9.79 -14.95
C VAL A 623 11.90 9.80 -14.60
N ARG A 624 12.76 9.41 -15.54
CA ARG A 624 14.23 9.37 -15.39
C ARG A 624 14.85 10.77 -15.35
N ASP A 625 14.47 11.64 -16.27
CA ASP A 625 15.07 12.97 -16.41
C ASP A 625 14.62 13.90 -15.25
N ASN A 626 13.44 13.65 -14.67
CA ASN A 626 13.01 14.26 -13.41
C ASN A 626 13.43 13.51 -12.13
N ALA A 627 14.08 12.34 -12.22
CA ALA A 627 14.50 11.59 -11.06
C ALA A 627 15.50 12.37 -10.19
N ILE A 628 15.11 12.64 -8.95
CA ILE A 628 16.01 13.17 -7.92
C ILE A 628 16.59 12.03 -7.06
N ASP A 629 15.82 10.95 -6.84
CA ASP A 629 16.33 9.70 -6.29
C ASP A 629 17.25 9.02 -7.32
N PRO A 630 18.54 8.80 -7.01
CA PRO A 630 19.50 8.25 -7.96
C PRO A 630 19.19 6.81 -8.37
N LEU A 631 18.48 6.07 -7.52
CA LEU A 631 18.08 4.70 -7.79
C LEU A 631 16.98 4.63 -8.87
N LEU A 632 16.23 5.71 -9.12
CA LEU A 632 15.22 5.71 -10.19
C LEU A 632 15.84 5.69 -11.60
N ASN A 633 17.09 6.13 -11.76
CA ASN A 633 17.76 6.15 -13.07
C ASN A 633 18.31 4.79 -13.50
N THR A 634 18.62 3.91 -12.54
CA THR A 634 19.11 2.55 -12.78
C THR A 634 18.05 1.47 -12.51
N GLN A 635 16.86 1.87 -12.03
CA GLN A 635 15.74 0.96 -11.80
C GLN A 635 15.21 0.37 -13.09
N GLN A 636 14.79 -0.91 -13.01
CA GLN A 636 13.95 -1.55 -14.02
C GLN A 636 12.52 -1.55 -13.50
N ILE A 637 11.57 -1.10 -14.34
CA ILE A 637 10.15 -1.25 -14.07
C ILE A 637 9.83 -2.74 -14.11
N THR A 638 9.64 -3.34 -12.94
CA THR A 638 9.28 -4.75 -12.80
C THR A 638 7.81 -4.86 -12.43
N SER A 639 7.07 -5.64 -13.21
CA SER A 639 5.74 -6.15 -12.86
C SER A 639 5.81 -7.67 -12.69
N SER A 640 5.01 -8.24 -11.79
CA SER A 640 4.91 -9.68 -11.56
C SER A 640 3.51 -10.10 -11.17
N LEU A 641 3.16 -11.34 -11.52
CA LEU A 641 1.94 -12.03 -11.14
C LEU A 641 2.37 -13.43 -10.68
N ASN A 642 1.87 -13.91 -9.56
CA ASN A 642 2.15 -15.25 -9.06
C ASN A 642 0.95 -15.77 -8.28
N PHE A 643 0.24 -16.73 -8.87
CA PHE A 643 -0.85 -17.49 -8.30
C PHE A 643 -0.38 -18.91 -8.00
N SER A 644 -0.56 -19.37 -6.77
CA SER A 644 -0.24 -20.74 -6.37
C SER A 644 -1.44 -21.40 -5.70
N LYS A 645 -1.70 -22.65 -6.06
CA LYS A 645 -2.77 -23.47 -5.50
C LYS A 645 -2.29 -24.90 -5.28
N ARG A 646 -2.28 -25.32 -4.02
CA ARG A 646 -2.04 -26.69 -3.59
C ARG A 646 -3.37 -27.44 -3.52
N TYR A 647 -3.50 -28.45 -4.37
CA TYR A 647 -4.53 -29.47 -4.33
C TYR A 647 -4.07 -30.66 -3.46
N GLY A 648 -4.97 -31.59 -3.14
CA GLY A 648 -4.58 -32.83 -2.44
C GLY A 648 -3.60 -33.68 -3.26
N TRP A 649 -3.71 -33.65 -4.59
CA TRP A 649 -2.87 -34.40 -5.52
C TRP A 649 -1.55 -33.73 -5.91
N GLY A 650 -1.32 -32.46 -5.57
CA GLY A 650 -0.16 -31.70 -6.06
C GLY A 650 -0.29 -30.19 -5.96
N THR A 651 0.68 -29.47 -6.52
CA THR A 651 0.70 -27.99 -6.55
C THR A 651 0.68 -27.48 -7.99
N VAL A 652 -0.16 -26.48 -8.25
CA VAL A 652 -0.17 -25.71 -9.49
C VAL A 652 0.26 -24.29 -9.19
N THR A 653 1.27 -23.79 -9.90
CA THR A 653 1.76 -22.42 -9.82
C THR A 653 1.69 -21.80 -11.21
N LEU A 654 0.99 -20.67 -11.34
CA LEU A 654 0.89 -19.88 -12.56
C LEU A 654 1.36 -18.46 -12.26
N GLY A 655 2.29 -17.94 -13.04
CA GLY A 655 2.78 -16.59 -12.84
C GLY A 655 3.71 -16.11 -13.93
N GLY A 656 4.53 -15.14 -13.58
CA GLY A 656 5.53 -14.56 -14.46
C GLY A 656 5.96 -13.18 -14.03
N ASN A 657 6.86 -12.59 -14.81
CA ASN A 657 7.32 -11.23 -14.63
C ASN A 657 7.54 -10.53 -15.98
N ARG A 658 7.50 -9.19 -15.94
CA ARG A 658 7.88 -8.31 -17.03
C ARG A 658 8.80 -7.24 -16.44
N ARG A 659 10.03 -7.17 -16.92
CA ARG A 659 11.03 -6.15 -16.61
C ARG A 659 11.17 -5.24 -17.81
N GLN A 660 11.13 -3.93 -17.58
CA GLN A 660 11.36 -2.92 -18.59
C GLN A 660 12.45 -1.98 -18.12
N SER A 661 13.47 -1.82 -18.94
CA SER A 661 14.60 -0.94 -18.66
C SER A 661 14.26 0.53 -18.93
N LEU A 662 14.78 1.43 -18.10
CA LEU A 662 14.60 2.89 -18.22
C LEU A 662 15.69 3.56 -19.07
N SER A 663 16.80 2.87 -19.37
CA SER A 663 17.92 3.41 -20.15
C SER A 663 17.73 3.20 -21.67
N ASP A 664 17.63 1.94 -22.09
CA ASP A 664 17.57 1.46 -23.48
C ASP A 664 16.16 1.08 -23.95
N ARG A 665 15.16 1.13 -23.06
CA ARG A 665 13.74 0.75 -23.31
C ARG A 665 13.52 -0.73 -23.67
N SER A 666 14.52 -1.59 -23.49
CA SER A 666 14.36 -3.03 -23.67
C SER A 666 13.35 -3.60 -22.65
N VAL A 667 12.61 -4.61 -23.08
CA VAL A 667 11.61 -5.31 -22.26
C VAL A 667 11.95 -6.79 -22.27
N GLN A 668 12.02 -7.40 -21.09
CA GLN A 668 12.17 -8.85 -20.90
C GLN A 668 10.95 -9.34 -20.12
N GLN A 669 10.31 -10.42 -20.57
CA GLN A 669 9.06 -10.91 -19.99
C GLN A 669 9.04 -12.44 -19.97
N LEU A 670 9.08 -13.00 -18.77
CA LEU A 670 8.78 -14.41 -18.52
C LEU A 670 7.30 -14.53 -18.19
N PHE A 671 6.41 -14.59 -19.20
CA PHE A 671 4.97 -14.82 -18.99
C PHE A 671 4.29 -15.44 -20.22
N PRO A 672 3.43 -16.47 -20.04
CA PRO A 672 3.15 -17.15 -18.77
C PRO A 672 4.28 -18.13 -18.39
N SER A 673 4.39 -18.37 -17.08
CA SER A 673 5.16 -19.45 -16.47
C SER A 673 4.19 -20.29 -15.65
N LEU A 674 4.03 -21.56 -16.04
CA LEU A 674 3.14 -22.53 -15.42
C LEU A 674 3.98 -23.71 -14.93
N THR A 675 3.79 -24.12 -13.68
CA THR A 675 4.39 -25.32 -13.11
C THR A 675 3.31 -26.14 -12.44
N VAL A 676 3.25 -27.43 -12.78
CA VAL A 676 2.37 -28.42 -12.16
C VAL A 676 3.26 -29.49 -11.57
N SER A 677 3.25 -29.59 -10.24
CA SER A 677 4.05 -30.54 -9.47
C SER A 677 3.10 -31.44 -8.65
N PRO A 678 2.61 -32.53 -9.25
CA PRO A 678 1.96 -33.64 -8.54
C PRO A 678 2.75 -34.11 -7.32
N ALA A 679 2.04 -34.62 -6.33
CA ALA A 679 2.65 -35.41 -5.26
C ALA A 679 3.13 -36.76 -5.85
N PRO A 680 4.19 -37.37 -5.30
CA PRO A 680 4.64 -38.70 -5.72
C PRO A 680 3.50 -39.74 -5.65
N ILE A 681 3.23 -40.40 -6.76
CA ILE A 681 2.20 -41.44 -6.91
C ILE A 681 2.88 -42.80 -6.67
N ALA A 682 2.47 -43.49 -5.62
CA ALA A 682 2.87 -44.89 -5.42
C ALA A 682 2.08 -45.78 -6.40
N LEU A 683 2.78 -46.42 -7.32
CA LEU A 683 2.22 -47.41 -8.26
C LEU A 683 2.30 -48.85 -7.69
N GLY A 684 3.02 -49.03 -6.59
CA GLY A 684 3.19 -50.28 -5.85
C GLY A 684 4.00 -50.04 -4.57
N SER A 685 4.40 -51.11 -3.86
CA SER A 685 5.25 -51.02 -2.66
C SER A 685 6.59 -50.33 -2.91
N ASP A 686 7.20 -50.63 -4.05
CA ASP A 686 8.56 -50.22 -4.40
C ASP A 686 8.61 -49.31 -5.64
N ILE A 687 7.46 -48.97 -6.23
CA ILE A 687 7.37 -48.16 -7.44
C ILE A 687 6.74 -46.81 -7.10
N THR A 688 7.50 -45.73 -7.25
CA THR A 688 7.01 -44.36 -7.06
C THR A 688 7.25 -43.52 -8.31
N TRP A 689 6.19 -42.97 -8.87
CA TRP A 689 6.21 -42.05 -10.01
C TRP A 689 6.06 -40.62 -9.52
N SER A 690 6.99 -39.73 -9.90
CA SER A 690 6.95 -38.32 -9.46
C SER A 690 6.95 -37.37 -10.65
N PRO A 691 5.85 -37.31 -11.44
CA PRO A 691 5.79 -36.47 -12.62
C PRO A 691 5.85 -34.98 -12.27
N GLY A 692 6.35 -34.18 -13.19
CA GLY A 692 6.37 -32.71 -13.14
C GLY A 692 6.18 -32.14 -14.53
N LEU A 693 5.41 -31.06 -14.64
CA LEU A 693 5.22 -30.33 -15.88
C LEU A 693 5.59 -28.86 -15.66
N SER A 694 6.42 -28.30 -16.53
CA SER A 694 6.68 -26.86 -16.56
C SER A 694 6.53 -26.32 -17.98
N PHE A 695 5.88 -25.16 -18.10
CA PHE A 695 5.76 -24.41 -19.34
C PHE A 695 6.22 -22.98 -19.06
N THR A 696 7.16 -22.48 -19.85
CA THR A 696 7.64 -21.10 -19.75
C THR A 696 7.63 -20.44 -21.13
N ASN A 697 7.27 -19.17 -21.16
CA ASN A 697 7.41 -18.33 -22.34
C ASN A 697 8.20 -17.07 -21.97
N ASN A 698 9.41 -16.95 -22.51
CA ASN A 698 10.31 -15.83 -22.30
C ASN A 698 10.38 -14.98 -23.58
N THR A 699 9.83 -13.78 -23.55
CA THR A 699 9.92 -12.83 -24.66
C THR A 699 10.83 -11.66 -24.29
N SER A 700 11.71 -11.28 -25.21
CA SER A 700 12.48 -10.05 -25.12
C SER A 700 12.15 -9.16 -26.31
N SER A 701 11.95 -7.86 -26.09
CA SER A 701 11.64 -6.91 -27.16
C SER A 701 12.34 -5.58 -27.00
N ASN A 702 12.54 -4.89 -28.13
CA ASN A 702 13.40 -3.71 -28.24
C ASN A 702 14.82 -3.96 -27.69
N LEU A 703 15.37 -5.16 -27.89
CA LEU A 703 16.77 -5.45 -27.55
C LEU A 703 17.66 -4.67 -28.52
N PRO A 704 18.61 -3.84 -28.04
CA PRO A 704 19.60 -3.23 -28.91
C PRO A 704 20.41 -4.32 -29.62
N GLN A 705 20.47 -4.29 -30.95
CA GLN A 705 21.34 -5.17 -31.72
C GLN A 705 22.63 -4.43 -32.14
N PRO A 706 23.75 -5.14 -32.34
CA PRO A 706 24.94 -4.55 -32.96
C PRO A 706 24.56 -3.95 -34.31
N GLY A 707 24.86 -2.66 -34.51
CA GLY A 707 24.54 -1.98 -35.77
C GLY A 707 25.30 -2.60 -36.94
N ILE A 708 24.58 -3.01 -37.98
CA ILE A 708 25.22 -3.53 -39.20
C ILE A 708 25.80 -2.35 -39.96
N VAL A 709 27.13 -2.34 -40.10
CA VAL A 709 27.84 -1.36 -40.92
C VAL A 709 27.50 -1.62 -42.39
N ARG A 710 26.77 -0.69 -43.01
CA ARG A 710 26.41 -0.74 -44.42
C ARG A 710 27.34 0.18 -45.20
N ILE A 711 28.10 -0.39 -46.12
CA ILE A 711 28.90 0.39 -47.08
C ILE A 711 27.93 0.93 -48.15
N LEU A 712 27.78 2.24 -48.21
CA LEU A 712 27.04 2.95 -49.25
C LEU A 712 27.85 2.99 -50.56
N PRO A 713 27.21 3.17 -51.73
CA PRO A 713 27.92 3.48 -52.97
C PRO A 713 28.84 4.70 -52.76
N GLY A 714 30.13 4.55 -53.05
CA GLY A 714 31.16 5.56 -52.73
C GLY A 714 31.94 5.32 -51.43
N GLY A 715 31.72 4.20 -50.73
CA GLY A 715 32.57 3.77 -49.60
C GLY A 715 32.22 4.37 -48.24
N ALA A 716 31.20 5.23 -48.16
CA ALA A 716 30.73 5.78 -46.88
C ALA A 716 30.10 4.69 -46.00
N LEU A 717 30.44 4.67 -44.71
CA LEU A 717 29.92 3.73 -43.74
C LEU A 717 28.66 4.32 -43.07
N ASP A 718 27.52 3.66 -43.22
CA ASP A 718 26.26 3.97 -42.53
C ASP A 718 26.00 2.91 -41.45
N THR A 719 25.67 3.33 -40.24
CA THR A 719 25.42 2.46 -39.08
C THR A 719 24.01 2.69 -38.53
N LEU A 720 23.06 1.94 -39.08
CA LEU A 720 21.69 1.92 -38.59
C LEU A 720 21.62 1.15 -37.25
N THR A 721 21.08 1.78 -36.23
CA THR A 721 20.76 1.14 -34.95
C THR A 721 19.50 0.29 -35.08
N GLU A 722 19.69 -1.04 -35.17
CA GLU A 722 18.59 -2.01 -35.25
C GLU A 722 18.16 -2.46 -33.84
N THR A 723 16.87 -2.81 -33.69
CA THR A 723 16.36 -3.43 -32.46
C THR A 723 15.71 -4.77 -32.77
N GLY A 724 16.03 -5.77 -31.96
CA GLY A 724 15.56 -7.13 -32.11
C GLY A 724 14.45 -7.50 -31.13
N ASN A 725 13.65 -8.49 -31.51
CA ASN A 725 12.69 -9.14 -30.64
C ASN A 725 12.97 -10.65 -30.65
N SER A 726 12.99 -11.30 -29.49
CA SER A 726 13.11 -12.75 -29.38
C SER A 726 12.01 -13.34 -28.49
N ARG A 727 11.70 -14.62 -28.74
CA ARG A 727 10.77 -15.43 -27.96
C ARG A 727 11.37 -16.81 -27.84
N ALA A 728 11.52 -17.31 -26.61
CA ALA A 728 11.83 -18.69 -26.31
C ALA A 728 10.70 -19.29 -25.46
N THR A 729 9.99 -20.28 -25.99
CA THR A 729 8.99 -21.06 -25.28
C THR A 729 9.58 -22.43 -24.96
N ALA A 730 9.43 -22.90 -23.73
CA ALA A 730 9.88 -24.24 -23.31
C ALA A 730 8.76 -24.97 -22.56
N LEU A 731 8.55 -26.24 -22.89
CA LEU A 731 7.67 -27.18 -22.21
C LEU A 731 8.53 -28.37 -21.75
N ASN A 732 8.69 -28.56 -20.44
CA ASN A 732 9.40 -29.71 -19.88
C ASN A 732 8.40 -30.62 -19.17
N PHE A 733 8.43 -31.90 -19.48
CA PHE A 733 7.73 -32.96 -18.77
C PHE A 733 8.75 -33.93 -18.16
N ASP A 734 8.96 -33.78 -16.87
CA ASP A 734 9.80 -34.65 -16.05
C ASP A 734 8.97 -35.82 -15.55
N THR A 735 9.45 -37.05 -15.73
CA THR A 735 8.73 -38.27 -15.35
C THR A 735 9.65 -39.33 -14.72
N PRO A 736 10.34 -39.00 -13.61
CA PRO A 736 11.17 -39.96 -12.89
C PRO A 736 10.33 -41.08 -12.25
N LEU A 737 10.82 -42.30 -12.40
CA LEU A 737 10.30 -43.53 -11.82
C LEU A 737 11.35 -44.11 -10.86
N ARG A 738 11.04 -44.10 -9.57
CA ARG A 738 11.83 -44.78 -8.55
C ARG A 738 11.38 -46.23 -8.46
N LEU A 739 12.33 -47.16 -8.57
CA LEU A 739 12.14 -48.61 -8.52
C LEU A 739 13.00 -49.13 -7.35
N GLY A 740 12.46 -49.07 -6.13
CA GLY A 740 13.15 -49.39 -4.88
C GLY A 740 14.37 -48.50 -4.62
N SER A 741 15.56 -49.03 -4.90
CA SER A 741 16.86 -48.34 -4.80
C SER A 741 17.37 -47.76 -6.13
N PHE A 742 16.74 -48.09 -7.26
CA PHE A 742 17.05 -47.55 -8.58
C PHE A 742 16.22 -46.29 -8.85
N ASN A 743 16.78 -45.34 -9.59
CA ASN A 743 16.09 -44.12 -10.00
C ASN A 743 16.19 -43.93 -11.51
N TRP A 744 15.11 -44.25 -12.23
CA TRP A 744 15.00 -44.05 -13.67
C TRP A 744 14.47 -42.64 -13.95
N GLN A 745 15.39 -41.74 -14.26
CA GLN A 745 15.08 -40.38 -14.70
C GLN A 745 14.66 -40.39 -16.17
N ASN A 746 13.60 -39.65 -16.48
CA ASN A 746 13.12 -39.39 -17.83
C ASN A 746 12.67 -37.93 -17.89
N SER A 747 13.03 -37.22 -18.93
CA SER A 747 12.58 -35.85 -19.19
C SER A 747 12.36 -35.64 -20.68
N VAL A 748 11.21 -35.09 -21.06
CA VAL A 748 10.92 -34.64 -22.43
C VAL A 748 10.86 -33.13 -22.44
N GLN A 749 11.67 -32.48 -23.26
CA GLN A 749 11.72 -31.03 -23.41
C GLN A 749 11.34 -30.63 -24.83
N VAL A 750 10.35 -29.74 -24.97
CA VAL A 750 10.02 -29.10 -26.25
C VAL A 750 10.39 -27.62 -26.15
N THR A 751 11.27 -27.16 -27.03
CA THR A 751 11.67 -25.76 -27.13
C THR A 751 11.20 -25.17 -28.46
N ASP A 752 10.80 -23.90 -28.46
CA ASP A 752 10.46 -23.12 -29.65
C ASP A 752 11.05 -21.72 -29.49
N GLU A 753 12.11 -21.43 -30.25
CA GLU A 753 12.81 -20.16 -30.26
C GLU A 753 12.58 -19.44 -31.58
N ILE A 754 12.26 -18.15 -31.51
CA ILE A 754 12.10 -17.25 -32.65
C ILE A 754 12.80 -15.93 -32.32
N THR A 755 13.71 -15.49 -33.19
CA THR A 755 14.39 -14.20 -33.09
C THR A 755 14.20 -13.42 -34.38
N ASN A 756 13.59 -12.25 -34.25
CA ASN A 756 13.32 -11.27 -35.30
C ASN A 756 14.38 -10.16 -35.22
N GLY A 757 14.98 -9.83 -36.36
CA GLY A 757 16.14 -8.95 -36.49
C GLY A 757 17.18 -9.60 -37.41
N ARG A 758 18.06 -8.82 -38.02
CA ARG A 758 19.01 -9.37 -39.01
C ARG A 758 20.08 -10.25 -38.36
N ASP A 759 20.12 -11.49 -38.82
CA ASP A 759 21.15 -12.49 -38.50
C ASP A 759 22.13 -12.57 -39.67
N SER A 760 23.40 -12.20 -39.49
CA SER A 760 24.42 -12.22 -40.55
C SER A 760 25.47 -13.29 -40.30
N VAL A 761 25.55 -14.26 -41.21
CA VAL A 761 26.60 -15.29 -41.19
C VAL A 761 27.68 -14.91 -42.19
N THR A 762 28.90 -14.73 -41.69
CA THR A 762 30.10 -14.54 -42.50
C THR A 762 30.78 -15.89 -42.71
N PHE A 763 31.00 -16.28 -43.97
CA PHE A 763 31.73 -17.49 -44.34
C PHE A 763 32.66 -17.23 -45.52
N ARG A 764 33.70 -18.05 -45.67
CA ARG A 764 34.59 -17.99 -46.83
C ARG A 764 34.07 -18.92 -47.93
N VAL A 765 34.21 -18.50 -49.17
CA VAL A 765 33.87 -19.24 -50.38
C VAL A 765 35.11 -19.20 -51.29
N PRO A 766 35.48 -20.28 -52.00
CA PRO A 766 36.59 -20.24 -52.95
C PRO A 766 36.42 -19.07 -53.94
N ASP A 767 37.51 -18.37 -54.26
CA ASP A 767 37.47 -17.33 -55.27
C ASP A 767 37.53 -17.96 -56.67
N GLU A 768 36.38 -18.04 -57.34
CA GLU A 768 36.29 -18.57 -58.71
C GLU A 768 36.98 -17.67 -59.77
N THR A 769 37.51 -16.50 -59.37
CA THR A 769 38.21 -15.57 -60.26
C THR A 769 39.74 -15.71 -60.25
N THR A 770 40.31 -16.49 -59.33
CA THR A 770 41.76 -16.76 -59.28
C THR A 770 42.07 -18.23 -59.55
N VAL A 771 43.32 -18.51 -59.95
CA VAL A 771 43.77 -19.86 -60.38
C VAL A 771 44.18 -20.72 -59.17
N ASP A 772 44.33 -20.12 -57.99
CA ASP A 772 44.70 -20.83 -56.76
C ASP A 772 43.45 -21.31 -56.01
N PRO A 773 43.19 -22.64 -55.93
CA PRO A 773 42.03 -23.18 -55.22
C PRO A 773 42.09 -23.01 -53.69
N ALA A 774 43.18 -22.48 -53.13
CA ALA A 774 43.27 -22.07 -51.73
C ALA A 774 42.77 -20.62 -51.48
N ASP A 775 42.58 -19.83 -52.54
CA ASP A 775 42.12 -18.45 -52.44
C ASP A 775 40.62 -18.39 -52.11
N SER A 776 40.20 -17.38 -51.34
CA SER A 776 38.81 -17.33 -50.85
C SER A 776 38.29 -15.94 -50.52
N ILE A 777 37.11 -15.65 -51.07
CA ILE A 777 36.34 -14.44 -50.77
C ILE A 777 35.52 -14.60 -49.50
N VAL A 778 35.41 -13.51 -48.73
CA VAL A 778 34.57 -13.44 -47.53
C VAL A 778 33.16 -13.01 -47.93
N VAL A 779 32.20 -13.94 -47.83
CA VAL A 779 30.78 -13.69 -48.13
C VAL A 779 30.00 -13.49 -46.83
N VAL A 780 29.35 -12.33 -46.71
CA VAL A 780 28.42 -12.04 -45.61
C VAL A 780 26.99 -12.25 -46.10
N ARG A 781 26.31 -13.29 -45.59
CA ARG A 781 24.89 -13.55 -45.90
C ARG A 781 24.01 -13.14 -44.74
N SER A 782 23.17 -12.14 -44.97
CA SER A 782 22.19 -11.64 -43.99
C SER A 782 20.81 -12.26 -44.18
N PHE A 783 20.17 -12.63 -43.07
CA PHE A 783 18.84 -13.24 -43.01
C PHE A 783 17.90 -12.38 -42.16
N PRO A 784 16.58 -12.33 -42.45
CA PRO A 784 15.62 -11.48 -41.72
C PRO A 784 15.23 -11.97 -40.30
N GLY A 785 15.84 -13.07 -39.84
CA GLY A 785 15.58 -13.68 -38.54
C GLY A 785 15.91 -15.18 -38.52
N ARG A 786 15.77 -15.79 -37.34
CA ARG A 786 15.97 -17.22 -37.10
C ARG A 786 14.79 -17.78 -36.32
N PHE A 787 14.34 -18.99 -36.68
CA PHE A 787 13.49 -19.81 -35.82
C PHE A 787 14.13 -21.18 -35.65
N GLN A 788 13.86 -21.82 -34.51
CA GLN A 788 14.29 -23.17 -34.19
C GLN A 788 13.31 -23.79 -33.20
N SER A 789 12.72 -24.93 -33.54
CA SER A 789 11.99 -25.73 -32.55
C SER A 789 12.71 -27.05 -32.32
N GLY A 790 12.97 -27.38 -31.06
CA GLY A 790 13.58 -28.62 -30.61
C GLY A 790 12.57 -29.51 -29.88
N ILE A 791 12.69 -30.82 -30.05
CA ILE A 791 12.12 -31.82 -29.15
C ILE A 791 13.28 -32.67 -28.68
N ASP A 792 13.51 -32.70 -27.36
CA ASP A 792 14.51 -33.55 -26.74
C ASP A 792 13.88 -34.54 -25.77
N TRP A 793 14.58 -35.64 -25.56
CA TRP A 793 14.18 -36.69 -24.62
C TRP A 793 15.42 -37.31 -24.00
N ASP A 794 15.63 -37.05 -22.72
CA ASP A 794 16.71 -37.65 -21.94
C ASP A 794 16.18 -38.74 -21.03
N THR A 795 16.93 -39.83 -20.92
CA THR A 795 16.59 -40.97 -20.07
C THR A 795 17.85 -41.58 -19.47
N GLY A 796 17.80 -41.92 -18.19
CA GLY A 796 18.91 -42.59 -17.52
C GLY A 796 18.54 -43.20 -16.18
N ILE A 797 19.19 -44.31 -15.87
CA ILE A 797 19.03 -45.07 -14.63
C ILE A 797 20.24 -44.78 -13.76
N ASN A 798 20.03 -44.06 -12.66
CA ASN A 798 21.01 -43.99 -11.59
C ASN A 798 20.89 -45.26 -10.75
N LEU A 799 21.99 -45.99 -10.66
CA LEU A 799 22.08 -47.22 -9.89
C LEU A 799 22.28 -46.90 -8.39
N PRO A 800 22.08 -47.87 -7.49
CA PRO A 800 22.31 -47.68 -6.06
C PRO A 800 23.77 -47.31 -5.75
N ILE A 801 23.99 -46.46 -4.74
CA ILE A 801 25.32 -46.07 -4.28
C ILE A 801 26.07 -47.31 -3.74
N LEU A 802 27.21 -47.62 -4.37
CA LEU A 802 28.19 -48.57 -3.89
C LEU A 802 29.01 -47.93 -2.75
N PHE A 803 29.31 -48.74 -1.73
CA PHE A 803 30.08 -48.38 -0.52
C PHE A 803 29.55 -47.16 0.27
N ARG A 804 28.73 -47.42 1.30
CA ARG A 804 28.07 -46.35 2.08
C ARG A 804 29.00 -45.58 3.04
N GLY A 805 30.18 -46.12 3.37
CA GLY A 805 31.01 -45.65 4.49
C GLY A 805 32.07 -44.58 4.17
N SER A 806 32.57 -44.50 2.93
CA SER A 806 33.66 -43.56 2.58
C SER A 806 33.59 -43.13 1.11
N TRP A 807 33.94 -44.04 0.19
CA TRP A 807 33.87 -43.82 -1.25
C TRP A 807 32.48 -44.10 -1.78
N LYS A 808 31.57 -43.14 -1.61
CA LYS A 808 30.23 -43.20 -2.21
C LYS A 808 30.38 -43.12 -3.73
N VAL A 809 30.30 -44.27 -4.40
CA VAL A 809 30.36 -44.39 -5.86
C VAL A 809 28.96 -44.67 -6.38
N GLN A 810 28.43 -43.77 -7.20
CA GLN A 810 27.15 -43.95 -7.88
C GLN A 810 27.41 -44.18 -9.38
N PRO A 811 27.23 -45.42 -9.86
CA PRO A 811 27.21 -45.68 -11.30
C PRO A 811 25.86 -45.30 -11.91
N SER A 812 25.87 -44.94 -13.18
CA SER A 812 24.68 -44.56 -13.95
C SER A 812 24.78 -45.08 -15.38
N VAL A 813 23.63 -45.42 -15.97
CA VAL A 813 23.51 -45.81 -17.38
C VAL A 813 22.42 -44.95 -18.01
N GLY A 814 22.77 -44.19 -19.04
CA GLY A 814 21.89 -43.26 -19.73
C GLY A 814 21.85 -43.48 -21.24
N ILE A 815 20.93 -42.76 -21.88
CA ILE A 815 20.84 -42.64 -23.33
C ILE A 815 20.85 -41.14 -23.64
N ALA A 816 21.92 -40.67 -24.26
CA ALA A 816 22.13 -39.29 -24.65
C ALA A 816 21.89 -39.11 -26.16
N ASN A 817 21.78 -37.85 -26.60
CA ASN A 817 21.83 -37.51 -28.03
C ASN A 817 23.14 -37.97 -28.67
N ALA A 818 23.06 -38.40 -29.94
CA ALA A 818 24.22 -38.82 -30.72
C ALA A 818 25.23 -37.66 -30.87
N THR A 819 24.73 -36.47 -31.20
CA THR A 819 25.47 -35.22 -31.38
C THR A 819 24.86 -34.08 -30.54
N SER A 820 25.38 -32.87 -30.68
CA SER A 820 24.85 -31.67 -30.04
C SER A 820 23.43 -31.30 -30.49
N GLY A 821 22.73 -30.49 -29.69
CA GLY A 821 21.34 -30.10 -29.94
C GLY A 821 20.32 -31.19 -29.59
N PRO A 822 19.03 -30.93 -29.85
CA PRO A 822 17.91 -31.77 -29.40
C PRO A 822 17.72 -33.03 -30.24
N PHE A 823 17.06 -34.07 -29.71
CA PHE A 823 16.76 -35.29 -30.46
C PHE A 823 16.09 -35.06 -31.83
N ALA A 824 15.15 -34.12 -31.91
CA ALA A 824 14.55 -33.65 -33.15
C ALA A 824 14.63 -32.12 -33.25
N ILE A 825 14.96 -31.61 -34.43
CA ILE A 825 15.07 -30.17 -34.70
C ILE A 825 14.32 -29.80 -35.97
N ARG A 826 13.65 -28.64 -35.97
CA ARG A 826 13.27 -27.92 -37.19
C ARG A 826 13.79 -26.49 -37.12
N ASN A 827 14.27 -25.95 -38.23
CA ASN A 827 14.74 -24.58 -38.33
C ASN A 827 14.73 -24.12 -39.81
N ARG A 828 15.36 -22.98 -40.09
CA ARG A 828 15.57 -22.45 -41.45
C ARG A 828 16.28 -23.45 -42.37
N ASN A 829 17.28 -24.18 -41.87
CA ASN A 829 18.10 -25.11 -42.67
C ASN A 829 17.34 -26.40 -43.05
N THR A 830 16.28 -26.75 -42.31
CA THR A 830 15.39 -27.89 -42.61
C THR A 830 14.14 -27.51 -43.41
N ASN A 831 14.07 -26.27 -43.93
CA ASN A 831 12.87 -25.69 -44.52
C ASN A 831 11.62 -25.80 -43.61
N GLY A 832 11.81 -25.79 -42.28
CA GLY A 832 10.73 -25.94 -41.29
C GLY A 832 10.26 -27.38 -41.02
N GLY A 833 10.77 -28.38 -41.75
CA GLY A 833 10.53 -29.80 -41.45
C GLY A 833 11.30 -30.27 -40.21
N PHE A 834 10.77 -31.25 -39.46
CA PHE A 834 11.53 -31.89 -38.38
C PHE A 834 12.45 -32.97 -38.92
N VAL A 835 13.75 -32.86 -38.60
CA VAL A 835 14.75 -33.92 -38.78
C VAL A 835 15.19 -34.43 -37.41
N ARG A 836 15.69 -35.67 -37.33
CA ARG A 836 16.02 -36.35 -36.08
C ARG A 836 17.43 -36.90 -36.11
N GLN A 837 18.10 -36.89 -34.97
CA GLN A 837 19.37 -37.58 -34.77
C GLN A 837 19.16 -38.97 -34.14
N GLY A 838 20.22 -39.78 -34.15
CA GLY A 838 20.27 -40.99 -33.35
C GLY A 838 20.39 -40.70 -31.86
N LYS A 839 20.39 -41.75 -31.06
CA LYS A 839 20.75 -41.75 -29.64
C LYS A 839 21.98 -42.62 -29.43
N ARG A 840 22.74 -42.36 -28.36
CA ARG A 840 23.89 -43.17 -27.95
C ARG A 840 23.83 -43.50 -26.46
N PHE A 841 24.32 -44.69 -26.09
CA PHE A 841 24.44 -45.06 -24.68
C PHE A 841 25.49 -44.20 -23.98
N GLN A 842 25.27 -43.92 -22.70
CA GLN A 842 26.23 -43.23 -21.83
C GLN A 842 26.39 -44.03 -20.54
N PHE A 843 27.63 -44.28 -20.15
CA PHE A 843 27.99 -44.92 -18.89
C PHE A 843 28.67 -43.88 -18.01
N GLY A 844 28.16 -43.69 -16.80
CA GLY A 844 28.69 -42.74 -15.84
C GLY A 844 29.07 -43.41 -14.53
N ALA A 845 30.05 -42.84 -13.84
CA ALA A 845 30.35 -43.17 -12.46
C ALA A 845 30.79 -41.90 -11.72
N THR A 846 30.06 -41.51 -10.68
CA THR A 846 30.41 -40.38 -9.82
C THR A 846 30.82 -40.86 -8.44
N ALA A 847 32.03 -40.52 -8.02
CA ALA A 847 32.56 -40.75 -6.69
C ALA A 847 32.60 -39.42 -5.89
N SER A 848 32.04 -39.43 -4.69
CA SER A 848 32.01 -38.26 -3.78
C SER A 848 32.49 -38.61 -2.38
N PRO A 849 33.78 -38.95 -2.19
CA PRO A 849 34.34 -39.17 -0.86
C PRO A 849 34.37 -37.86 -0.06
N THR A 850 34.35 -37.96 1.27
CA THR A 850 34.63 -36.83 2.15
C THR A 850 35.74 -37.21 3.12
N PHE A 851 36.87 -36.52 3.00
CA PHE A 851 38.01 -36.64 3.91
C PHE A 851 37.88 -35.61 5.04
N PHE A 852 38.19 -36.02 6.27
CA PHE A 852 38.12 -35.15 7.45
C PHE A 852 39.49 -35.01 8.12
N GLY A 853 40.02 -33.79 8.15
CA GLY A 853 41.17 -33.39 8.96
C GLY A 853 40.73 -32.71 10.27
N PHE A 854 41.37 -33.04 11.39
CA PHE A 854 41.06 -32.47 12.71
C PHE A 854 42.25 -31.74 13.32
N PHE A 855 42.34 -30.44 13.05
CA PHE A 855 43.40 -29.57 13.52
C PHE A 855 43.15 -29.09 14.97
N PRO A 856 44.22 -28.80 15.76
CA PRO A 856 44.07 -28.14 17.05
C PRO A 856 43.41 -26.76 16.90
N GLY A 857 42.56 -26.38 17.86
CA GLY A 857 41.93 -25.07 17.88
C GLY A 857 42.79 -24.01 18.56
N PHE A 858 42.87 -22.82 17.96
CA PHE A 858 43.52 -21.64 18.55
C PHE A 858 42.53 -20.72 19.27
N GLY A 859 43.01 -19.95 20.24
CA GLY A 859 42.18 -19.00 21.01
C GLY A 859 40.92 -19.66 21.63
N PRO A 860 39.71 -19.15 21.36
CA PRO A 860 38.46 -19.69 21.91
C PRO A 860 38.02 -21.00 21.23
N LEU A 861 38.73 -21.50 20.21
CA LEU A 861 38.38 -22.73 19.50
C LEU A 861 39.01 -23.94 20.18
N SER A 862 38.25 -25.03 20.30
CA SER A 862 38.73 -26.30 20.86
C SER A 862 39.39 -27.16 19.78
N ARG A 863 38.77 -27.22 18.60
CA ARG A 863 39.22 -27.95 17.41
C ARG A 863 38.73 -27.24 16.15
N ILE A 864 39.47 -27.42 15.06
CA ILE A 864 39.06 -27.03 13.72
C ILE A 864 38.90 -28.32 12.89
N ARG A 865 37.74 -28.49 12.26
CA ARG A 865 37.48 -29.59 11.31
C ARG A 865 37.59 -29.05 9.90
N HIS A 866 38.50 -29.62 9.11
CA HIS A 866 38.56 -29.42 7.66
C HIS A 866 37.90 -30.62 6.99
N SER A 867 36.91 -30.38 6.14
CA SER A 867 36.26 -31.40 5.34
C SER A 867 36.61 -31.15 3.89
N VAL A 868 37.22 -32.12 3.21
CA VAL A 868 37.58 -32.05 1.80
C VAL A 868 36.74 -33.08 1.05
N SER A 869 35.84 -32.60 0.20
CA SER A 869 34.92 -33.40 -0.60
C SER A 869 35.19 -33.16 -2.09
N PRO A 870 36.11 -33.90 -2.72
CA PRO A 870 36.21 -33.89 -4.16
C PRO A 870 34.98 -34.60 -4.77
N VAL A 871 34.56 -34.15 -5.95
CA VAL A 871 33.56 -34.82 -6.78
C VAL A 871 34.25 -35.25 -8.05
N ILE A 872 34.41 -36.55 -8.21
CA ILE A 872 35.06 -37.16 -9.37
C ILE A 872 33.95 -37.80 -10.21
N SER A 873 33.75 -37.33 -11.43
CA SER A 873 32.75 -37.89 -12.35
C SER A 873 33.45 -38.38 -13.61
N PHE A 874 33.31 -39.67 -13.90
CA PHE A 874 33.73 -40.28 -15.14
C PHE A 874 32.50 -40.50 -16.03
N ASN A 875 32.57 -40.11 -17.30
CA ASN A 875 31.52 -40.32 -18.30
C ASN A 875 32.14 -40.90 -19.59
N LEU A 876 31.55 -41.97 -20.09
CA LEU A 876 31.89 -42.61 -21.35
C LEU A 876 30.65 -42.69 -22.24
N ALA A 877 30.75 -42.25 -23.48
CA ALA A 877 29.75 -42.51 -24.52
C ALA A 877 30.47 -42.83 -25.84
N PRO A 878 30.05 -43.88 -26.57
CA PRO A 878 30.71 -44.31 -27.79
C PRO A 878 30.44 -43.35 -28.95
N ALA A 879 31.12 -43.59 -30.06
CA ALA A 879 30.84 -42.91 -31.32
C ALA A 879 29.42 -43.19 -31.81
N ALA A 880 28.82 -42.25 -32.53
CA ALA A 880 27.50 -42.40 -33.12
C ALA A 880 27.46 -41.81 -34.55
N SER A 881 26.69 -42.42 -35.44
CA SER A 881 26.40 -41.83 -36.75
C SER A 881 25.36 -40.71 -36.60
N VAL A 882 25.58 -39.61 -37.33
CA VAL A 882 24.65 -38.48 -37.39
C VAL A 882 23.99 -38.50 -38.77
N PRO A 883 22.66 -38.61 -38.86
CA PRO A 883 21.96 -38.55 -40.16
C PRO A 883 22.27 -37.24 -40.88
N GLU A 884 22.61 -37.30 -42.17
CA GLU A 884 23.02 -36.13 -42.95
C GLU A 884 22.00 -34.98 -42.90
N ALA A 885 20.70 -35.29 -42.99
CA ALA A 885 19.63 -34.31 -42.89
C ALA A 885 19.62 -33.57 -41.55
N TYR A 886 20.04 -34.22 -40.45
CA TYR A 886 20.18 -33.59 -39.14
C TYR A 886 21.50 -32.83 -39.01
N ALA A 887 22.61 -33.37 -39.52
CA ALA A 887 23.90 -32.68 -39.53
C ALA A 887 23.82 -31.35 -40.34
N ARG A 888 23.15 -31.35 -41.50
CA ARG A 888 22.84 -30.15 -42.29
C ARG A 888 21.92 -29.16 -41.58
N ALA A 889 21.11 -29.62 -40.62
CA ALA A 889 20.26 -28.74 -39.81
C ALA A 889 21.06 -27.94 -38.77
N LEU A 890 22.17 -28.49 -38.27
CA LEU A 890 23.08 -27.81 -37.34
C LEU A 890 24.13 -26.96 -38.07
N ALA A 891 24.66 -27.45 -39.19
CA ALA A 891 25.73 -26.78 -39.94
C ALA A 891 25.29 -25.39 -40.46
N GLY A 892 26.15 -24.38 -40.29
CA GLY A 892 25.96 -23.07 -40.91
C GLY A 892 26.20 -23.09 -42.42
N PRO A 893 25.77 -22.06 -43.17
CA PRO A 893 26.15 -21.88 -44.57
C PRO A 893 27.68 -21.95 -44.74
N GLY A 894 28.16 -22.84 -45.62
CA GLY A 894 29.59 -23.04 -45.88
C GLY A 894 30.36 -23.81 -44.80
N GLN A 895 29.72 -24.29 -43.73
CA GLN A 895 30.37 -25.10 -42.70
C GLN A 895 30.40 -26.59 -43.09
N PRO A 896 31.45 -27.35 -42.71
CA PRO A 896 31.49 -28.79 -42.92
C PRO A 896 30.36 -29.51 -42.16
N VAL A 897 29.84 -30.59 -42.73
CA VAL A 897 28.73 -31.36 -42.18
C VAL A 897 29.26 -32.56 -41.42
N GLU A 898 29.18 -32.55 -40.09
CA GLU A 898 29.64 -33.67 -39.25
C GLU A 898 28.63 -34.85 -39.28
N LEU A 899 28.91 -35.86 -40.12
CA LEU A 899 28.11 -37.08 -40.26
C LEU A 899 28.37 -38.14 -39.16
N ARG A 900 29.29 -37.85 -38.24
CA ARG A 900 29.68 -38.73 -37.14
C ARG A 900 29.98 -37.89 -35.91
N SER A 901 29.46 -38.32 -34.77
CA SER A 901 29.93 -37.87 -33.47
C SER A 901 30.95 -38.84 -32.94
N ASP A 902 32.07 -38.28 -32.51
CA ASP A 902 33.17 -39.03 -31.97
C ASP A 902 32.85 -39.63 -30.59
N PRO A 903 33.57 -40.69 -30.19
CA PRO A 903 33.45 -41.16 -28.82
C PRO A 903 33.91 -40.05 -27.86
N THR A 904 33.37 -40.05 -26.65
CA THR A 904 33.70 -39.07 -25.60
C THR A 904 33.98 -39.83 -24.33
N GLN A 905 35.15 -39.65 -23.74
CA GLN A 905 35.57 -40.27 -22.48
C GLN A 905 36.08 -39.17 -21.57
N SER A 906 35.19 -38.56 -20.78
CA SER A 906 35.51 -37.41 -19.94
C SER A 906 35.67 -37.78 -18.47
N LEU A 907 36.70 -37.20 -17.84
CA LEU A 907 36.91 -37.18 -16.40
C LEU A 907 36.78 -35.74 -15.90
N SER A 908 35.87 -35.52 -14.95
CA SER A 908 35.62 -34.23 -14.30
C SER A 908 36.00 -34.29 -12.82
N LEU A 909 36.70 -33.27 -12.33
CA LEU A 909 37.08 -33.10 -10.93
C LEU A 909 36.59 -31.75 -10.40
N GLY A 910 35.65 -31.77 -9.45
CA GLY A 910 35.27 -30.62 -8.63
C GLY A 910 35.79 -30.76 -7.20
N LEU A 911 35.86 -29.64 -6.45
CA LEU A 911 36.39 -29.65 -5.09
C LEU A 911 35.57 -28.75 -4.16
N SER A 912 35.01 -29.32 -3.10
CA SER A 912 34.43 -28.58 -1.98
C SER A 912 35.30 -28.74 -0.74
N GLN A 913 35.64 -27.63 -0.10
CA GLN A 913 36.36 -27.58 1.16
C GLN A 913 35.54 -26.81 2.20
N VAL A 914 35.51 -27.30 3.43
CA VAL A 914 34.81 -26.63 4.56
C VAL A 914 35.67 -26.70 5.81
N PHE A 915 36.08 -25.54 6.31
CA PHE A 915 36.71 -25.35 7.61
C PHE A 915 35.65 -24.92 8.63
N GLU A 916 35.47 -25.71 9.68
CA GLU A 916 34.53 -25.46 10.78
C GLU A 916 35.26 -25.32 12.11
N GLY A 917 34.87 -24.35 12.93
CA GLY A 917 35.33 -24.21 14.32
C GLY A 917 34.34 -24.81 15.31
N LYS A 918 34.82 -25.56 16.32
CA LYS A 918 34.09 -25.80 17.57
C LYS A 918 34.63 -24.85 18.65
N VAL A 919 33.74 -24.10 19.30
CA VAL A 919 34.09 -23.19 20.42
C VAL A 919 34.35 -24.02 21.69
N ARG A 920 35.27 -23.57 22.55
CA ARG A 920 35.49 -24.13 23.90
C ARG A 920 34.28 -23.82 24.79
N ALA A 921 33.89 -24.76 25.65
CA ALA A 921 32.87 -24.51 26.68
C ALA A 921 33.34 -23.45 27.69
N SER A 922 32.42 -22.65 28.22
CA SER A 922 32.72 -21.67 29.26
C SER A 922 32.87 -22.37 30.62
N LYS A 923 33.80 -21.91 31.47
CA LYS A 923 33.93 -22.46 32.84
C LYS A 923 32.61 -22.26 33.60
N GLY A 924 32.02 -23.35 34.10
CA GLY A 924 30.75 -23.37 34.82
C GLY A 924 29.55 -23.87 34.01
N ASP A 925 29.68 -24.06 32.70
CA ASP A 925 28.64 -24.62 31.82
C ASP A 925 28.68 -26.17 31.94
N THR A 926 27.93 -26.75 32.89
CA THR A 926 27.92 -28.20 33.18
C THR A 926 27.08 -29.03 32.21
N VAL A 927 26.26 -28.39 31.40
CA VAL A 927 25.57 -29.01 30.28
C VAL A 927 26.49 -28.91 29.06
N GLU A 928 26.80 -30.02 28.39
CA GLU A 928 27.35 -29.99 27.02
C GLU A 928 26.27 -29.48 26.05
N ALA A 929 25.92 -28.20 26.16
CA ALA A 929 24.86 -27.54 25.42
C ALA A 929 25.25 -27.35 23.95
N ASN A 930 25.21 -28.47 23.21
CA ASN A 930 25.24 -28.60 21.76
C ASN A 930 26.07 -27.51 21.07
N THR A 931 27.39 -27.48 21.36
CA THR A 931 28.26 -26.35 21.02
C THR A 931 28.32 -26.18 19.49
N ARG A 932 27.53 -25.24 18.99
CA ARG A 932 27.24 -25.09 17.57
C ARG A 932 28.54 -24.89 16.78
N LYS A 933 28.85 -25.84 15.90
CA LYS A 933 29.89 -25.69 14.89
C LYS A 933 29.49 -24.55 13.96
N PHE A 934 30.44 -23.72 13.58
CA PHE A 934 30.24 -22.64 12.62
C PHE A 934 31.33 -22.68 11.56
N ARG A 935 31.01 -22.28 10.33
CA ARG A 935 31.93 -22.33 9.20
C ARG A 935 32.88 -21.13 9.25
N LEU A 936 34.15 -21.40 9.45
CA LEU A 936 35.24 -20.42 9.37
C LEU A 936 35.41 -19.97 7.92
N LEU A 937 35.47 -20.94 7.00
CA LEU A 937 35.56 -20.74 5.56
C LEU A 937 35.04 -21.98 4.84
N SER A 938 34.25 -21.83 3.78
CA SER A 938 34.07 -22.86 2.75
C SER A 938 34.57 -22.32 1.43
N ILE A 939 35.24 -23.17 0.66
CA ILE A 939 35.73 -22.92 -0.68
C ILE A 939 35.08 -23.96 -1.59
N ASN A 940 34.37 -23.53 -2.61
CA ASN A 940 33.76 -24.42 -3.60
C ASN A 940 34.31 -24.07 -4.97
N THR A 941 35.01 -25.02 -5.59
CA THR A 941 35.64 -24.89 -6.90
C THR A 941 34.81 -25.69 -7.90
N SER A 942 34.42 -25.05 -9.01
CA SER A 942 33.69 -25.72 -10.10
C SER A 942 34.51 -26.86 -10.72
N GLN A 943 33.83 -27.78 -11.41
CA GLN A 943 34.50 -28.93 -12.03
C GLN A 943 35.43 -28.50 -13.17
N LEU A 944 36.63 -29.09 -13.20
CA LEU A 944 37.55 -29.08 -14.32
C LEU A 944 37.46 -30.43 -15.05
N SER A 945 37.29 -30.41 -16.38
CA SER A 945 36.98 -31.59 -17.20
C SER A 945 37.98 -31.81 -18.33
N TYR A 946 38.37 -33.06 -18.51
CA TYR A 946 39.30 -33.54 -19.54
C TYR A 946 38.68 -34.70 -20.32
N ASP A 947 38.65 -34.64 -21.65
CA ASP A 947 38.17 -35.72 -22.55
C ASP A 947 39.33 -36.42 -23.25
N PHE A 948 39.53 -37.70 -22.90
CA PHE A 948 40.60 -38.54 -23.44
C PHE A 948 40.41 -38.89 -24.91
N GLU A 949 39.18 -38.86 -25.46
CA GLU A 949 38.96 -39.11 -26.89
C GLU A 949 39.21 -37.85 -27.74
N GLN A 950 38.91 -36.67 -27.19
CA GLN A 950 39.30 -35.40 -27.82
C GLN A 950 40.84 -35.28 -27.88
N ALA A 951 41.54 -35.66 -26.81
CA ALA A 951 43.01 -35.61 -26.72
C ALA A 951 43.75 -36.51 -27.72
N LYS A 952 43.11 -37.55 -28.28
CA LYS A 952 43.72 -38.43 -29.30
C LYS A 952 43.76 -37.80 -30.68
N LYS A 953 43.02 -36.71 -30.92
CA LYS A 953 42.92 -36.08 -32.25
C LYS A 953 44.10 -35.12 -32.45
N PRO A 954 44.70 -35.06 -33.66
CA PRO A 954 45.67 -34.03 -34.01
C PRO A 954 45.10 -32.63 -33.76
N GLY A 955 45.92 -31.73 -33.24
CA GLY A 955 45.52 -30.35 -32.95
C GLY A 955 44.61 -30.16 -31.72
N ARG A 956 44.41 -31.19 -30.89
CA ARG A 956 43.51 -31.12 -29.74
C ARG A 956 44.18 -31.58 -28.44
N THR A 957 43.91 -30.88 -27.34
CA THR A 957 44.58 -31.09 -26.04
C THR A 957 43.75 -31.89 -25.02
N GLY A 958 42.45 -32.06 -25.26
CA GLY A 958 41.52 -32.77 -24.37
C GLY A 958 40.88 -31.92 -23.26
N TRP A 959 41.32 -30.67 -23.07
CA TRP A 959 40.68 -29.79 -22.08
C TRP A 959 39.33 -29.28 -22.60
N VAL A 960 38.27 -29.45 -21.81
CA VAL A 960 36.90 -29.07 -22.21
C VAL A 960 36.38 -27.84 -21.46
N THR A 961 36.88 -27.58 -20.24
CA THR A 961 36.36 -26.51 -19.38
C THR A 961 36.95 -25.15 -19.73
N PRO A 962 36.13 -24.15 -20.15
CA PRO A 962 36.62 -22.82 -20.49
C PRO A 962 36.98 -21.98 -19.26
N SER A 963 36.22 -22.11 -18.17
CA SER A 963 36.35 -21.22 -17.02
C SER A 963 36.18 -21.96 -15.70
N ILE A 964 36.87 -21.52 -14.66
CA ILE A 964 36.76 -22.02 -13.30
C ILE A 964 36.18 -20.95 -12.36
N THR A 965 35.21 -21.35 -11.53
CA THR A 965 34.61 -20.51 -10.50
C THR A 965 35.01 -21.00 -9.13
N ASN A 966 35.52 -20.10 -8.28
CA ASN A 966 35.83 -20.35 -6.87
C ASN A 966 34.93 -19.48 -5.99
N SER A 967 34.06 -20.11 -5.19
CA SER A 967 33.12 -19.43 -4.29
C SER A 967 33.50 -19.67 -2.83
N PHE A 968 33.70 -18.58 -2.10
CA PHE A 968 34.16 -18.51 -0.72
C PHE A 968 33.03 -18.00 0.19
N LEU A 969 32.72 -18.73 1.27
CA LEU A 969 31.65 -18.41 2.21
C LEU A 969 32.16 -18.50 3.66
N SER A 970 31.74 -17.60 4.55
CA SER A 970 32.16 -17.58 5.95
C SER A 970 31.01 -17.15 6.86
N ASP A 971 30.92 -17.74 8.05
CA ASP A 971 29.95 -17.36 9.09
C ASP A 971 30.56 -16.35 10.10
N LEU A 972 31.85 -15.99 9.94
CA LEU A 972 32.54 -15.00 10.78
C LEU A 972 32.12 -13.56 10.47
N LEU A 973 31.87 -13.29 9.19
CA LEU A 973 31.44 -12.00 8.66
C LEU A 973 30.00 -12.16 8.15
N PRO A 974 29.00 -11.48 8.74
CA PRO A 974 27.62 -11.55 8.27
C PRO A 974 27.49 -11.26 6.78
N GLY A 975 26.84 -12.16 6.04
CA GLY A 975 26.63 -12.02 4.59
C GLY A 975 27.90 -12.16 3.74
N PHE A 976 29.01 -12.68 4.28
CA PHE A 976 30.24 -12.88 3.51
C PHE A 976 30.06 -13.93 2.40
N ASN A 977 30.18 -13.45 1.17
CA ASN A 977 30.23 -14.24 -0.04
C ASN A 977 31.23 -13.59 -0.99
N LEU A 978 32.16 -14.38 -1.52
CA LEU A 978 33.11 -13.95 -2.55
C LEU A 978 33.12 -15.02 -3.65
N SER A 979 32.82 -14.67 -4.89
CA SER A 979 32.92 -15.58 -6.03
C SER A 979 33.86 -14.99 -7.09
N LEU A 980 34.85 -15.78 -7.49
CA LEU A 980 35.88 -15.44 -8.47
C LEU A 980 35.76 -16.37 -9.67
N THR A 981 35.51 -15.83 -10.87
CA THR A 981 35.47 -16.61 -12.11
C THR A 981 36.68 -16.25 -12.96
N HIS A 982 37.46 -17.25 -13.38
CA HIS A 982 38.56 -17.08 -14.33
C HIS A 982 38.25 -17.86 -15.60
N ASP A 983 38.35 -17.19 -16.75
CA ASP A 983 38.55 -17.85 -18.04
C ASP A 983 39.98 -18.41 -18.08
N LEU A 984 40.13 -19.70 -18.35
CA LEU A 984 41.39 -20.43 -18.18
C LEU A 984 42.32 -20.33 -19.40
N TRP A 985 41.77 -20.05 -20.59
CA TRP A 985 42.49 -20.26 -21.84
C TRP A 985 42.51 -19.01 -22.71
N ARG A 986 43.62 -18.79 -23.42
CA ARG A 986 43.73 -17.82 -24.50
C ARG A 986 43.73 -18.59 -25.82
N GLY A 987 42.56 -18.70 -26.44
CA GLY A 987 42.32 -19.47 -27.67
C GLY A 987 41.07 -20.34 -27.56
N GLU A 988 40.82 -21.18 -28.58
CA GLU A 988 39.72 -22.17 -28.54
C GLU A 988 40.06 -23.31 -27.57
N VAL A 989 39.22 -23.50 -26.55
CA VAL A 989 39.44 -24.48 -25.49
C VAL A 989 39.52 -25.89 -26.07
N GLY A 990 40.55 -26.64 -25.66
CA GLY A 990 40.81 -27.98 -26.18
C GLY A 990 41.53 -28.01 -27.52
N SER A 991 41.91 -26.86 -28.10
CA SER A 991 42.90 -26.75 -29.19
C SER A 991 44.33 -26.86 -28.64
N ASP A 992 45.30 -27.20 -29.48
CA ASP A 992 46.75 -27.09 -29.19
C ASP A 992 47.28 -25.66 -29.34
N THR A 993 46.61 -24.83 -30.15
CA THR A 993 46.86 -23.39 -30.28
C THR A 993 46.43 -22.56 -29.07
N ALA A 994 45.70 -23.14 -28.11
CA ALA A 994 45.23 -22.45 -26.92
C ALA A 994 46.24 -22.55 -25.78
N SER A 995 46.66 -21.41 -25.22
CA SER A 995 47.54 -21.36 -24.05
C SER A 995 46.75 -21.23 -22.75
N PHE A 996 47.26 -21.86 -21.69
CA PHE A 996 46.72 -21.68 -20.34
C PHE A 996 47.15 -20.32 -19.79
N ASP A 997 46.21 -19.39 -19.67
CA ASP A 997 46.43 -17.99 -19.32
C ASP A 997 45.23 -17.47 -18.49
N PRO A 998 45.14 -17.82 -17.18
CA PRO A 998 43.94 -17.57 -16.38
C PRO A 998 43.61 -16.07 -16.21
N PHE A 999 42.52 -15.63 -16.84
CA PHE A 999 42.01 -14.26 -16.82
C PHE A 999 40.73 -14.18 -15.99
N LEU A 1000 40.80 -13.49 -14.84
CA LEU A 1000 39.66 -13.25 -13.94
C LEU A 1000 38.52 -12.47 -14.65
N THR A 1001 37.50 -13.14 -15.20
CA THR A 1001 36.41 -12.48 -15.93
C THR A 1001 35.39 -11.79 -15.02
N SER A 1002 35.16 -12.33 -13.82
CA SER A 1002 34.26 -11.71 -12.86
C SER A 1002 34.65 -11.90 -11.41
N VAL A 1003 34.34 -10.88 -10.61
CA VAL A 1003 34.33 -10.93 -9.13
C VAL A 1003 32.95 -10.51 -8.67
N SER A 1004 32.41 -11.22 -7.68
CA SER A 1004 31.34 -10.69 -6.84
C SER A 1004 31.74 -10.89 -5.38
N ALA A 1005 31.69 -9.83 -4.58
CA ALA A 1005 32.00 -9.88 -3.16
C ALA A 1005 30.96 -9.09 -2.37
N SER A 1006 30.40 -9.68 -1.31
CA SER A 1006 29.51 -9.00 -0.37
C SER A 1006 29.91 -9.34 1.05
N PHE A 1007 29.86 -8.37 1.97
CA PHE A 1007 29.97 -8.61 3.41
C PHE A 1007 29.40 -7.45 4.22
N ALA A 1008 29.04 -7.72 5.48
CA ALA A 1008 28.60 -6.72 6.45
C ALA A 1008 29.44 -6.74 7.73
N VAL A 1009 29.71 -5.55 8.25
CA VAL A 1009 30.42 -5.30 9.50
C VAL A 1009 29.48 -4.56 10.44
N SER A 1010 29.13 -5.16 11.58
CA SER A 1010 28.46 -4.47 12.67
C SER A 1010 29.39 -4.23 13.85
N GLY A 1011 28.95 -3.45 14.84
CA GLY A 1011 29.63 -3.35 16.13
C GLY A 1011 29.80 -4.71 16.83
N GLY A 1012 28.93 -5.68 16.54
CA GLY A 1012 29.08 -7.07 16.96
C GLY A 1012 30.12 -7.84 16.15
N THR A 1013 30.17 -7.65 14.83
CA THR A 1013 31.13 -8.33 13.93
C THR A 1013 32.58 -8.09 14.34
N VAL A 1014 32.96 -6.85 14.68
CA VAL A 1014 34.35 -6.52 15.03
C VAL A 1014 34.82 -7.32 16.25
N CYS A 1015 34.02 -7.38 17.32
CA CYS A 1015 34.35 -8.20 18.49
C CYS A 1015 34.21 -9.70 18.23
N ALA A 1016 33.30 -10.15 17.35
CA ALA A 1016 33.19 -11.56 16.98
C ALA A 1016 34.47 -12.04 16.26
N VAL A 1017 34.96 -11.31 15.26
CA VAL A 1017 36.22 -11.62 14.55
C VAL A 1017 37.42 -11.50 15.49
N ALA A 1018 37.51 -10.40 16.26
CA ALA A 1018 38.58 -10.22 17.25
C ALA A 1018 38.60 -11.34 18.31
N SER A 1019 37.44 -11.85 18.73
CA SER A 1019 37.36 -12.94 19.72
C SER A 1019 38.00 -14.24 19.22
N VAL A 1020 37.95 -14.54 17.91
CA VAL A 1020 38.59 -15.73 17.32
C VAL A 1020 40.11 -15.69 17.49
N VAL A 1021 40.71 -14.50 17.48
CA VAL A 1021 42.15 -14.28 17.71
C VAL A 1021 42.45 -13.95 19.19
N GLY A 1022 41.44 -14.00 20.08
CA GLY A 1022 41.59 -13.72 21.51
C GLY A 1022 41.61 -12.23 21.91
N LEU A 1023 41.31 -11.31 20.99
CA LEU A 1023 41.48 -9.86 21.16
C LEU A 1023 40.24 -9.13 21.72
N CYS A 1024 39.07 -9.79 21.85
CA CYS A 1024 37.90 -9.19 22.51
C CYS A 1024 37.25 -10.16 23.52
N HIS A 1025 37.36 -9.83 24.81
CA HIS A 1025 36.67 -10.48 25.93
C HIS A 1025 35.71 -9.49 26.61
N ARG A 1026 34.46 -9.40 26.11
CA ARG A 1026 33.38 -8.71 26.82
C ARG A 1026 32.36 -9.74 27.33
N ASN A 1027 31.99 -9.65 28.60
CA ASN A 1027 30.81 -10.37 29.10
C ASN A 1027 29.58 -9.83 28.37
N GLY A 1028 28.85 -10.71 27.68
CA GLY A 1028 27.78 -10.33 26.75
C GLY A 1028 28.23 -10.12 25.29
N ALA A 1029 29.50 -10.32 24.94
CA ALA A 1029 29.93 -10.36 23.55
C ALA A 1029 29.34 -11.58 22.80
N ARG A 1030 28.86 -11.33 21.58
CA ARG A 1030 28.29 -12.31 20.66
C ARG A 1030 29.26 -13.45 20.39
N ARG A 1031 28.84 -14.71 20.59
CA ARG A 1031 29.65 -15.89 20.21
C ARG A 1031 29.72 -15.98 18.66
N PRO A 1032 30.87 -16.38 18.06
CA PRO A 1032 30.97 -16.60 16.61
C PRO A 1032 29.85 -17.51 16.07
N GLY A 1033 29.31 -17.19 14.89
CA GLY A 1033 28.24 -17.96 14.25
C GLY A 1033 26.80 -17.71 14.75
N GLN A 1034 26.58 -16.81 15.73
CA GLN A 1034 25.21 -16.31 16.00
C GLN A 1034 24.79 -15.35 14.87
N GLY A 1035 23.84 -15.73 14.02
CA GLY A 1035 23.38 -14.89 12.90
C GLY A 1035 22.78 -13.56 13.36
N GLU A 1036 23.35 -12.44 12.90
CA GLU A 1036 22.75 -11.11 13.13
C GLU A 1036 21.59 -10.93 12.15
N ARG A 1037 20.43 -10.47 12.64
CA ARG A 1037 19.48 -9.80 11.74
C ARG A 1037 20.12 -8.48 11.35
N VAL A 1038 20.95 -8.52 10.31
CA VAL A 1038 21.39 -7.32 9.60
C VAL A 1038 20.09 -6.56 9.28
N PRO A 1039 19.91 -5.31 9.75
CA PRO A 1039 18.77 -4.51 9.35
C PRO A 1039 18.74 -4.49 7.83
N ALA A 1040 17.58 -4.69 7.21
CA ALA A 1040 17.48 -4.70 5.75
C ALA A 1040 18.19 -3.45 5.22
N SER A 1041 19.22 -3.64 4.40
CA SER A 1041 19.97 -2.50 3.88
C SER A 1041 19.00 -1.60 3.13
N TYR A 1042 19.20 -0.29 3.19
CA TYR A 1042 18.27 0.69 2.60
C TYR A 1042 18.00 0.41 1.10
N VAL A 1043 18.99 -0.21 0.44
CA VAL A 1043 18.93 -0.68 -0.96
C VAL A 1043 17.96 -1.86 -1.14
N ALA A 1044 17.84 -2.77 -0.18
CA ALA A 1044 16.90 -3.90 -0.21
C ALA A 1044 15.46 -3.47 0.10
N ASP A 1045 15.27 -2.56 1.07
CA ASP A 1045 13.93 -2.08 1.44
C ASP A 1045 13.35 -1.07 0.43
N ALA A 1046 14.20 -0.54 -0.47
CA ALA A 1046 13.76 0.18 -1.67
C ALA A 1046 12.86 -0.68 -2.60
N GLY A 1047 12.83 -2.01 -2.44
CA GLY A 1047 11.88 -2.91 -3.11
C GLY A 1047 10.51 -3.02 -2.42
N ARG A 1048 10.33 -2.49 -1.21
CA ARG A 1048 9.06 -2.45 -0.45
C ARG A 1048 8.54 -1.02 -0.29
N ARG A 1049 8.68 -0.20 -1.33
CA ARG A 1049 8.13 1.17 -1.35
C ARG A 1049 6.60 1.11 -1.35
N ARG A 1050 5.96 1.89 -0.46
CA ARG A 1050 4.51 2.15 -0.53
C ARG A 1050 4.16 2.77 -1.90
N PRO A 1051 3.24 2.20 -2.69
CA PRO A 1051 2.92 2.71 -4.02
C PRO A 1051 2.25 4.09 -3.91
N GLY A 1052 2.66 5.01 -4.78
CA GLY A 1052 2.21 6.41 -4.76
C GLY A 1052 2.86 7.30 -3.70
N SER A 1053 4.05 6.94 -3.21
CA SER A 1053 4.98 7.94 -2.65
C SER A 1053 5.65 8.70 -3.81
N PHE A 1054 5.35 9.99 -3.91
CA PHE A 1054 5.81 10.90 -4.96
C PHE A 1054 7.30 11.16 -4.76
N TYR A 1055 7.66 11.52 -3.52
CA TYR A 1055 8.98 11.35 -2.95
C TYR A 1055 8.87 10.68 -1.58
N SER A 1056 9.54 9.54 -1.42
CA SER A 1056 9.65 8.86 -0.13
C SER A 1056 10.84 9.40 0.67
N THR A 1057 10.68 10.62 1.17
CA THR A 1057 11.02 10.94 2.56
C THR A 1057 9.87 10.51 3.49
N ASP A 1058 9.22 9.36 3.20
CA ASP A 1058 8.29 8.76 4.15
C ASP A 1058 9.07 8.54 5.44
N GLN A 1059 8.48 9.00 6.55
CA GLN A 1059 9.08 8.99 7.86
C GLN A 1059 9.47 7.55 8.22
N LEU A 1060 10.77 7.21 8.11
CA LEU A 1060 11.21 5.93 8.60
C LEU A 1060 11.03 5.93 10.12
N PRO A 1061 10.37 4.89 10.68
CA PRO A 1061 10.36 4.70 12.12
C PRO A 1061 11.81 4.55 12.55
N LEU A 1062 12.27 5.48 13.40
CA LEU A 1062 13.57 5.32 14.04
C LEU A 1062 13.52 4.00 14.80
N ASN A 1063 14.44 3.09 14.47
CA ASN A 1063 14.63 1.93 15.28
C ASN A 1063 15.24 2.39 16.61
N ARG A 1064 14.39 2.69 17.60
CA ARG A 1064 14.79 3.02 18.97
C ARG A 1064 15.58 1.86 19.63
N SER A 1065 15.66 0.67 19.00
CA SER A 1065 16.61 -0.39 19.38
C SER A 1065 18.07 -0.03 19.04
N GLY A 1066 18.59 0.98 19.73
CA GLY A 1066 19.96 1.06 20.20
C GLY A 1066 21.11 1.00 19.19
N ARG A 1067 21.65 2.19 18.85
CA ARG A 1067 23.11 2.49 18.77
C ARG A 1067 23.99 1.59 17.88
N SER A 1068 23.43 0.73 17.03
CA SER A 1068 24.19 -0.27 16.28
C SER A 1068 24.84 0.32 15.03
N PHE A 1069 26.16 0.44 15.03
CA PHE A 1069 26.93 0.60 13.79
C PHE A 1069 26.71 -0.63 12.90
N THR A 1070 26.35 -0.40 11.65
CA THR A 1070 26.35 -1.41 10.59
C THR A 1070 26.91 -0.79 9.30
N ALA A 1071 27.79 -1.51 8.61
CA ALA A 1071 28.35 -1.14 7.32
C ALA A 1071 28.34 -2.35 6.37
N ASN A 1072 27.65 -2.25 5.24
CA ASN A 1072 27.58 -3.28 4.21
C ASN A 1072 28.37 -2.84 2.97
N PHE A 1073 29.15 -3.76 2.42
CA PHE A 1073 29.99 -3.59 1.25
C PHE A 1073 29.59 -4.62 0.19
N ASN A 1074 29.47 -4.17 -1.06
CA ASN A 1074 29.24 -5.03 -2.22
C ASN A 1074 30.19 -4.58 -3.34
N TYR A 1075 30.99 -5.47 -3.89
CA TYR A 1075 31.89 -5.21 -5.02
C TYR A 1075 31.56 -6.17 -6.16
N SER A 1076 31.55 -5.65 -7.38
CA SER A 1076 31.37 -6.44 -8.59
C SER A 1076 32.32 -5.97 -9.69
N LEU A 1077 33.08 -6.91 -10.25
CA LEU A 1077 33.85 -6.75 -11.49
C LEU A 1077 33.24 -7.65 -12.56
N SER A 1078 33.09 -7.11 -13.77
CA SER A 1078 32.81 -7.84 -14.99
C SER A 1078 33.74 -7.31 -16.09
N ARG A 1079 34.54 -8.19 -16.69
CA ARG A 1079 35.41 -7.89 -17.84
C ARG A 1079 35.43 -9.04 -18.84
N SER A 1080 35.47 -8.71 -20.13
CA SER A 1080 35.68 -9.68 -21.22
C SER A 1080 37.16 -9.73 -21.59
N ARG A 1081 37.67 -10.93 -21.90
CA ARG A 1081 38.99 -11.04 -22.55
C ARG A 1081 38.90 -10.41 -23.95
N GLU A 1082 39.94 -9.71 -24.36
CA GLU A 1082 40.11 -9.23 -25.73
C GLU A 1082 40.31 -10.42 -26.70
N ILE A 1083 39.49 -10.48 -27.75
CA ILE A 1083 39.53 -11.50 -28.79
C ILE A 1083 39.95 -10.81 -30.09
N SER A 1084 40.96 -11.35 -30.78
CA SER A 1084 41.47 -10.75 -32.02
C SER A 1084 40.36 -10.60 -33.07
N GLY A 1085 40.13 -9.36 -33.53
CA GLY A 1085 39.05 -9.03 -34.48
C GLY A 1085 37.68 -8.72 -33.85
N GLN A 1086 37.54 -8.74 -32.53
CA GLN A 1086 36.33 -8.27 -31.83
C GLN A 1086 36.67 -7.17 -30.81
N THR A 1087 35.93 -6.06 -30.83
CA THR A 1087 36.08 -5.03 -29.80
C THR A 1087 35.58 -5.59 -28.46
N PRO A 1088 36.41 -5.66 -27.40
CA PRO A 1088 35.97 -6.13 -26.10
C PRO A 1088 34.90 -5.22 -25.51
N GLY A 1089 34.01 -5.79 -24.69
CA GLY A 1089 33.04 -5.01 -23.94
C GLY A 1089 33.73 -4.16 -22.86
N PRO A 1090 33.18 -3.00 -22.48
CA PRO A 1090 33.80 -2.13 -21.49
C PRO A 1090 33.85 -2.80 -20.10
N ASP A 1091 35.03 -2.82 -19.50
CA ASP A 1091 35.26 -3.30 -18.13
C ASP A 1091 34.40 -2.53 -17.13
N ARG A 1092 33.57 -3.24 -16.36
CA ARG A 1092 32.70 -2.61 -15.35
C ARG A 1092 33.10 -3.04 -13.93
N GLN A 1093 33.55 -2.08 -13.14
CA GLN A 1093 33.84 -2.25 -11.72
C GLN A 1093 32.98 -1.33 -10.86
N ASN A 1094 32.11 -1.92 -10.05
CA ASN A 1094 31.20 -1.18 -9.16
C ASN A 1094 31.44 -1.56 -7.69
N LEU A 1095 31.50 -0.56 -6.82
CA LEU A 1095 31.56 -0.67 -5.36
C LEU A 1095 30.33 -0.01 -4.73
N GLY A 1096 29.43 -0.83 -4.19
CA GLY A 1096 28.33 -0.42 -3.34
C GLY A 1096 28.73 -0.38 -1.87
N PHE A 1097 28.41 0.72 -1.20
CA PHE A 1097 28.63 0.94 0.23
C PHE A 1097 27.34 1.41 0.89
N SER A 1098 27.07 0.95 2.11
CA SER A 1098 26.01 1.52 2.96
C SER A 1098 26.40 1.42 4.42
N THR A 1099 26.23 2.49 5.19
CA THR A 1099 26.49 2.53 6.62
C THR A 1099 25.37 3.27 7.36
N GLY A 1100 25.13 2.87 8.61
CA GLY A 1100 24.22 3.53 9.53
C GLY A 1100 24.73 3.46 10.96
N PHE A 1101 24.73 4.59 11.67
CA PHE A 1101 25.10 4.69 13.08
C PHE A 1101 24.53 5.97 13.73
N SER A 1102 24.57 6.03 15.05
CA SER A 1102 24.20 7.22 15.83
C SER A 1102 25.43 7.86 16.46
N PRO A 1103 25.94 9.01 15.96
CA PRO A 1103 27.10 9.68 16.54
C PRO A 1103 26.90 10.08 18.01
N THR A 1104 25.66 10.44 18.39
CA THR A 1104 25.23 10.71 19.76
C THR A 1104 23.79 10.18 19.96
N PRO A 1105 23.23 10.17 21.19
CA PRO A 1105 21.84 9.76 21.41
C PRO A 1105 20.79 10.55 20.63
N PHE A 1106 21.10 11.77 20.19
CA PHE A 1106 20.18 12.69 19.51
C PHE A 1106 20.47 12.86 18.01
N TRP A 1107 21.47 12.15 17.47
CA TRP A 1107 21.80 12.21 16.04
C TRP A 1107 21.83 10.81 15.43
N SER A 1108 21.26 10.66 14.24
CA SER A 1108 21.39 9.48 13.38
C SER A 1108 22.02 9.87 12.04
N LEU A 1109 23.05 9.14 11.63
CA LEU A 1109 23.66 9.25 10.31
C LEU A 1109 23.43 7.96 9.54
N SER A 1110 23.04 8.08 8.28
CA SER A 1110 23.16 7.02 7.29
C SER A 1110 23.84 7.55 6.03
N TRP A 1111 24.67 6.72 5.41
CA TRP A 1111 25.32 7.04 4.15
C TRP A 1111 25.31 5.79 3.26
N SER A 1112 24.73 5.90 2.07
CA SER A 1112 24.80 4.89 1.01
C SER A 1112 25.44 5.48 -0.23
N ALA A 1113 26.24 4.70 -0.95
CA ALA A 1113 26.83 5.09 -2.22
C ALA A 1113 26.98 3.89 -3.17
N GLN A 1114 26.95 4.16 -4.47
CA GLN A 1114 27.49 3.29 -5.50
C GLN A 1114 28.55 4.08 -6.27
N TYR A 1115 29.76 3.55 -6.28
CA TYR A 1115 30.90 4.14 -6.96
C TYR A 1115 31.36 3.22 -8.09
N ASN A 1116 31.37 3.73 -9.31
CA ASN A 1116 31.91 3.04 -10.48
C ASN A 1116 33.40 3.41 -10.56
N ILE A 1117 34.24 2.40 -10.35
CA ILE A 1117 35.69 2.50 -10.27
C ILE A 1117 36.29 2.70 -11.67
N THR A 1118 35.75 2.04 -12.70
CA THR A 1118 36.20 2.22 -14.09
C THR A 1118 36.08 3.69 -14.50
N ASP A 1119 34.90 4.28 -14.27
CA ASP A 1119 34.60 5.66 -14.63
C ASP A 1119 35.03 6.70 -13.56
N SER A 1120 35.65 6.25 -12.47
CA SER A 1120 36.04 7.06 -11.30
C SER A 1120 34.93 7.97 -10.72
N LYS A 1121 33.66 7.59 -10.86
CA LYS A 1121 32.49 8.44 -10.53
C LYS A 1121 31.46 7.75 -9.63
N PHE A 1122 30.77 8.56 -8.80
CA PHE A 1122 29.60 8.09 -8.06
C PHE A 1122 28.39 7.92 -9.01
N GLU A 1123 27.92 6.69 -9.16
CA GLU A 1123 26.61 6.39 -9.79
C GLU A 1123 25.46 6.78 -8.86
N SER A 1124 25.64 6.65 -7.54
CA SER A 1124 24.71 7.20 -6.56
C SER A 1124 25.40 7.56 -5.24
N GLN A 1125 24.88 8.58 -4.54
CA GLN A 1125 25.28 8.89 -3.17
C GLN A 1125 24.09 9.48 -2.42
N VAL A 1126 23.81 8.96 -1.23
CA VAL A 1126 22.75 9.44 -0.33
C VAL A 1126 23.34 9.51 1.07
N VAL A 1127 23.39 10.71 1.64
CA VAL A 1127 23.78 10.94 3.04
C VAL A 1127 22.57 11.54 3.75
N ARG A 1128 22.11 10.93 4.83
CA ARG A 1128 21.04 11.46 5.67
C ARG A 1128 21.56 11.63 7.09
N LEU A 1129 21.51 12.86 7.59
CA LEU A 1129 21.85 13.23 8.95
C LEU A 1129 20.60 13.79 9.60
N GLU A 1130 20.12 13.16 10.66
CA GLU A 1130 18.90 13.57 11.36
C GLU A 1130 19.20 13.88 12.82
N ARG A 1131 18.53 14.90 13.35
CA ARG A 1131 18.61 15.33 14.74
C ARG A 1131 17.25 15.24 15.41
N ASP A 1132 17.23 14.60 16.57
CA ASP A 1132 16.13 14.65 17.52
C ASP A 1132 16.20 15.96 18.32
N LEU A 1133 15.11 16.74 18.29
CA LEU A 1133 14.91 18.03 18.93
C LEU A 1133 13.66 17.97 19.84
N HIS A 1134 13.46 16.85 20.55
CA HIS A 1134 12.35 16.61 21.48
C HIS A 1134 10.99 16.48 20.77
N GLU A 1135 10.24 17.57 20.66
CA GLU A 1135 8.99 17.64 19.91
C GLU A 1135 9.23 17.74 18.40
N TRP A 1136 10.45 18.02 17.95
CA TRP A 1136 10.77 18.21 16.54
C TRP A 1136 11.88 17.25 16.08
N ARG A 1137 11.87 16.88 14.79
CA ARG A 1137 12.94 16.12 14.14
C ARG A 1137 13.40 16.91 12.92
N ALA A 1138 14.68 17.25 12.89
CA ALA A 1138 15.31 17.92 11.75
C ALA A 1138 16.08 16.89 10.91
N GLY A 1139 15.78 16.80 9.62
CA GLY A 1139 16.47 15.95 8.65
C GLY A 1139 17.26 16.78 7.65
N PHE A 1140 18.55 16.48 7.52
CA PHE A 1140 19.46 17.01 6.52
C PHE A 1140 19.83 15.88 5.56
N ASN A 1141 19.30 15.90 4.34
CA ASN A 1141 19.56 14.85 3.35
C ASN A 1141 20.33 15.44 2.16
N PHE A 1142 21.48 14.87 1.84
CA PHE A 1142 22.19 15.07 0.58
C PHE A 1142 21.95 13.87 -0.33
N VAL A 1143 21.60 14.12 -1.59
CA VAL A 1143 21.33 13.10 -2.60
C VAL A 1143 22.05 13.49 -3.88
N ARG A 1144 22.77 12.56 -4.52
CA ARG A 1144 23.47 12.72 -5.80
C ARG A 1144 23.24 11.51 -6.71
N ASN A 1145 23.07 11.78 -7.99
CA ASN A 1145 22.64 10.88 -9.05
C ASN A 1145 23.69 10.75 -10.17
N ALA A 1146 23.68 9.61 -10.86
CA ALA A 1146 24.56 9.25 -11.99
C ALA A 1146 24.52 10.27 -13.13
N ASN A 1147 23.39 10.95 -13.33
CA ASN A 1147 23.23 12.05 -14.30
C ASN A 1147 23.84 13.38 -13.81
N GLY A 1148 24.62 13.37 -12.72
CA GLY A 1148 25.26 14.55 -12.14
C GLY A 1148 24.35 15.41 -11.26
N ASN A 1149 23.03 15.19 -11.27
CA ASN A 1149 22.13 15.95 -10.41
C ASN A 1149 22.35 15.61 -8.93
N PHE A 1150 22.40 16.66 -8.11
CA PHE A 1150 22.33 16.54 -6.67
C PHE A 1150 21.28 17.51 -6.09
N ALA A 1151 20.84 17.20 -4.88
CA ALA A 1151 19.88 17.95 -4.10
C ALA A 1151 20.25 17.94 -2.61
N PHE A 1152 20.00 19.05 -1.94
CA PHE A 1152 19.98 19.12 -0.48
C PHE A 1152 18.53 19.30 -0.02
N TYR A 1153 18.10 18.48 0.92
CA TYR A 1153 16.81 18.60 1.57
C TYR A 1153 17.04 18.92 3.04
N PHE A 1154 16.48 20.05 3.46
CA PHE A 1154 16.23 20.30 4.87
C PHE A 1154 14.74 20.06 5.12
N SER A 1155 14.42 19.23 6.10
CA SER A 1155 13.05 18.97 6.51
C SER A 1155 12.94 19.02 8.03
N ILE A 1156 11.85 19.63 8.50
CA ILE A 1156 11.49 19.70 9.91
C ILE A 1156 10.12 19.04 10.05
N TYR A 1157 10.00 18.12 11.00
CA TYR A 1157 8.76 17.43 11.34
C TYR A 1157 8.48 17.57 12.83
N LEU A 1158 7.22 17.73 13.22
CA LEU A 1158 6.78 17.70 14.60
C LEU A 1158 6.53 16.22 14.99
N THR A 1159 7.29 15.68 15.93
CA THR A 1159 7.25 14.25 16.35
C THR A 1159 5.93 13.89 17.02
N ASP A 1160 5.27 14.87 17.63
CA ASP A 1160 3.97 14.76 18.29
C ASP A 1160 2.77 14.84 17.33
N LEU A 1161 3.01 15.30 16.09
CA LEU A 1161 2.10 15.23 14.94
C LEU A 1161 2.74 14.35 13.85
N PRO A 1162 2.95 13.04 14.11
CA PRO A 1162 3.37 12.14 13.05
C PRO A 1162 2.28 12.15 11.98
N ASP A 1163 2.67 12.30 10.71
CA ASP A 1163 1.74 12.33 9.56
C ASP A 1163 0.69 11.23 9.74
N LEU A 1164 -0.60 11.59 9.78
CA LEU A 1164 -1.75 10.76 10.21
C LEU A 1164 -1.86 9.45 9.41
N LYS A 1165 -0.98 8.49 9.72
CA LYS A 1165 -0.77 7.23 9.00
C LYS A 1165 -0.34 6.16 9.99
N PHE A 1166 -1.20 5.92 10.98
CA PHE A 1166 -1.04 4.82 11.92
C PHE A 1166 -1.20 3.49 11.17
N ASP A 1167 -0.09 2.83 10.88
CA ASP A 1167 -0.08 1.51 10.26
C ASP A 1167 -0.24 0.46 11.37
N TYR A 1168 -1.35 -0.28 11.35
CA TYR A 1168 -1.71 -1.21 12.42
C TYR A 1168 -0.92 -2.50 12.30
N ASN A 1169 0.32 -2.52 12.78
CA ASN A 1169 1.10 -3.75 12.89
C ASN A 1169 1.00 -4.35 14.30
N GLN A 1170 0.20 -5.41 14.44
CA GLN A 1170 0.05 -6.14 15.71
C GLN A 1170 1.32 -6.88 16.17
N SER A 1171 2.36 -7.00 15.33
CA SER A 1171 3.50 -7.89 15.57
C SER A 1171 4.55 -7.39 16.58
N THR A 1172 4.29 -6.33 17.36
CA THR A 1172 5.24 -5.76 18.32
C THR A 1172 4.67 -5.55 19.73
N PHE A 1173 3.61 -6.29 20.09
CA PHE A 1173 3.06 -6.30 21.46
C PHE A 1173 3.08 -7.68 22.14
N GLU A 1174 3.91 -8.61 21.64
CA GLU A 1174 4.33 -9.81 22.37
C GLU A 1174 5.87 -9.93 22.34
N GLN A 1175 6.50 -9.38 23.38
CA GLN A 1175 7.78 -9.83 23.96
C GLN A 1175 7.89 -9.31 25.40
#